data_AF-A0A564YUF6-F1
#
_entry.id   AF-A0A564YUF6-F1
#
_cell.length_a   1.000
_cell.length_b   1.000
_cell.length_c   1.000
_cell.angle_alpha   90.00
_cell.angle_beta   90.00
_cell.angle_gamma   90.00
#
_symmetry.space_group_name_H-M   'P 1'
#
loop_
_entity.id
_entity.type
_entity.pdbx_description
1 polymer ?
#
loop_
_entity_poly.entity_id
_entity_poly.type
_entity_poly.pdbx_seq_one_letter_code
_entity_poly.pdbx_strand_id
1 'polypeptide(L)'
;MPRLSLLRIVSSISTQLDRTLDKPSPIFHFLIVLCTYSLLFLCLREDPRISTTTTSETLKALAIDRDTYEFRVSRFNNYITSERFRSGPGELGRGVDTGISDEEMKRVNDKEGYNSYACNRTALDRSLGHRPAKECLAIKYPKKLPTASVILIFFNEPFRLIIRTVFSVVNRTPPAYLKEVILLDDGSTQADLLEPMDTFVRQNWPDGVVQIVRLPERTGLIRARLEGAKVATGDVLIFLDAHCEATFRWIEPLLYRIQQKPDAVVCPAIANIDRFTLKFFRTDVRYTEDGWLSLRVGSFAWDGMYIFEHPPRRSIIKRASNAEPIESITMPGGLFAMSRKYFFDLGGYDEGMEIWGGENLEISFRIWQCGGSLEFSPCSTVGHVYRVTHPYSFPGRKDYNGYNIARMAEVWMDMYKENFYLARGDLKNIDYGDVSKRKQIRNKLDCKNFQWLLDTVAKHKFVYSRSRLGYGSCCNVENHCLLRGNDGNEYRKQQTSLLLTPTRVTQHGWANLFAITDTGLLRKDWTCVRSKRVGGPLSSLWVFADYTTDLVLCPISELEIPEEREWWRDWIRKQMNFISTLQAKEPEKGYQAMRTTNQREAEFRWVYDKVHGKLINALTGYCLDGSNGHNPVPKPCVDGAPSQNWQFSHHA
;
A
#
# COMPACT_ATOMS: atom_id res chain seq x y z
N MET A 1 30.99 16.09 15.03
CA MET A 1 31.51 17.17 15.88
C MET A 1 30.64 17.47 17.12
N PRO A 2 30.53 16.59 18.16
CA PRO A 2 29.86 17.00 19.40
C PRO A 2 30.76 16.96 20.66
N ARG A 3 31.90 16.26 20.67
CA ARG A 3 32.78 16.20 21.87
C ARG A 3 33.46 17.54 22.17
N LEU A 4 33.94 18.24 21.14
CA LEU A 4 34.63 19.54 21.29
C LEU A 4 33.69 20.70 21.65
N SER A 5 32.43 20.67 21.22
CA SER A 5 31.44 21.71 21.55
C SER A 5 30.89 21.56 22.96
N LEU A 6 30.63 20.33 23.44
CA LEU A 6 30.24 20.10 24.83
C LEU A 6 31.37 20.40 25.81
N LEU A 7 32.62 20.02 25.51
CA LEU A 7 33.77 20.39 26.34
C LEU A 7 33.98 21.90 26.38
N ARG A 8 33.77 22.62 25.27
CA ARG A 8 33.84 24.09 25.23
C ARG A 8 32.70 24.76 26.00
N ILE A 9 31.48 24.21 25.96
CA ILE A 9 30.33 24.74 26.73
C ILE A 9 30.54 24.48 28.23
N VAL A 10 30.98 23.28 28.62
CA VAL A 10 31.29 22.96 30.02
C VAL A 10 32.48 23.78 30.52
N SER A 11 33.52 23.96 29.70
CA SER A 11 34.66 24.83 29.99
C SER A 11 34.26 26.31 30.10
N SER A 12 33.39 26.80 29.21
CA SER A 12 32.88 28.19 29.23
C SER A 12 31.98 28.46 30.43
N ILE A 13 31.14 27.48 30.82
CA ILE A 13 30.28 27.57 32.00
C ILE A 13 31.15 27.51 33.26
N SER A 14 32.15 26.63 33.32
CA SER A 14 33.12 26.55 34.42
C SER A 14 33.93 27.85 34.58
N THR A 15 34.39 28.45 33.49
CA THR A 15 35.16 29.71 33.52
C THR A 15 34.32 30.95 33.78
N GLN A 16 33.03 30.96 33.42
CA GLN A 16 32.10 32.02 33.83
C GLN A 16 31.67 31.89 35.30
N LEU A 17 31.57 30.67 35.83
CA LEU A 17 31.21 30.40 37.23
C LEU A 17 32.37 30.69 38.21
N ASP A 18 33.62 30.38 37.84
CA ASP A 18 34.81 30.74 38.64
C ASP A 18 35.00 32.27 38.79
N ARG A 19 34.45 33.06 37.85
CA ARG A 19 34.51 34.53 37.91
C ARG A 19 33.39 35.15 38.74
N THR A 20 32.36 34.40 39.14
CA THR A 20 31.15 34.95 39.77
C THR A 20 30.88 34.44 41.18
N LEU A 21 31.55 33.37 41.63
CA LEU A 21 31.33 32.77 42.95
C LEU A 21 32.67 32.53 43.67
N ASP A 22 32.92 33.30 44.74
CA ASP A 22 34.08 33.17 45.62
C ASP A 22 33.98 31.87 46.46
N LYS A 23 34.35 30.75 45.82
CA LYS A 23 34.30 29.34 46.28
C LYS A 23 32.92 28.67 46.12
N PRO A 24 32.71 27.87 45.05
CA PRO A 24 31.51 27.05 44.91
C PRO A 24 31.45 25.98 46.01
N SER A 25 30.30 25.80 46.65
CA SER A 25 30.15 24.80 47.73
C SER A 25 30.37 23.36 47.20
N PRO A 26 30.75 22.40 48.07
CA PRO A 26 30.91 20.99 47.68
C PRO A 26 29.64 20.39 47.04
N ILE A 27 28.47 20.87 47.45
CA ILE A 27 27.17 20.45 46.92
C ILE A 27 27.02 20.87 45.45
N PHE A 28 27.54 22.03 45.07
CA PHE A 28 27.47 22.53 43.70
C PHE A 28 28.36 21.72 42.74
N HIS A 29 29.58 21.37 43.18
CA HIS A 29 30.45 20.45 42.43
C HIS A 29 29.82 19.06 42.29
N PHE A 30 29.21 18.55 43.36
CA PHE A 30 28.49 17.28 43.32
C PHE A 30 27.34 17.33 42.32
N LEU A 31 26.56 18.42 42.25
CA LEU A 31 25.48 18.59 41.27
C LEU A 31 25.99 18.69 39.82
N ILE A 32 27.13 19.36 39.56
CA ILE A 32 27.74 19.39 38.22
C ILE A 32 28.22 17.99 37.82
N VAL A 33 28.88 17.27 38.73
CA VAL A 33 29.29 15.88 38.49
C VAL A 33 28.08 15.00 38.24
N LEU A 34 27.01 15.13 39.02
CA LEU A 34 25.79 14.34 38.86
C LEU A 34 25.04 14.68 37.56
N CYS A 35 24.99 15.96 37.17
CA CYS A 35 24.44 16.41 35.90
C CYS A 35 25.27 15.93 34.71
N THR A 36 26.60 16.00 34.79
CA THR A 36 27.49 15.50 33.72
C THR A 36 27.44 13.98 33.65
N TYR A 37 27.37 13.26 34.78
CA TYR A 37 27.18 11.82 34.82
C TYR A 37 25.80 11.43 34.30
N SER A 38 24.74 12.18 34.62
CA SER A 38 23.39 11.96 34.11
C SER A 38 23.30 12.26 32.62
N LEU A 39 23.95 13.32 32.13
CA LEU A 39 24.07 13.64 30.70
C LEU A 39 24.89 12.58 29.97
N LEU A 40 26.02 12.14 30.54
CA LEU A 40 26.82 11.03 30.00
C LEU A 40 26.02 9.74 29.99
N PHE A 41 25.33 9.38 31.07
CA PHE A 41 24.46 8.21 31.19
C PHE A 41 23.29 8.26 30.20
N LEU A 42 22.68 9.44 30.00
CA LEU A 42 21.63 9.67 28.99
C LEU A 42 22.17 9.65 27.55
N CYS A 43 23.42 10.08 27.33
CA CYS A 43 24.11 10.00 26.03
C CYS A 43 24.66 8.59 25.73
N LEU A 44 24.98 7.82 26.77
CA LEU A 44 25.51 6.45 26.76
C LEU A 44 24.42 5.39 26.91
N ARG A 45 23.14 5.80 26.90
CA ARG A 45 21.97 4.92 26.90
C ARG A 45 22.20 3.79 25.90
N GLU A 46 22.42 2.59 26.45
CA GLU A 46 22.85 1.33 25.82
C GLU A 46 23.24 1.48 24.35
N ASP A 47 24.55 1.65 24.11
CA ASP A 47 25.12 1.43 22.79
C ASP A 47 24.69 0.03 22.34
N PRO A 48 23.91 -0.13 21.24
CA PRO A 48 23.23 -1.38 20.86
C PRO A 48 24.21 -2.43 20.30
N ARG A 49 25.45 -2.45 20.82
CA ARG A 49 26.53 -3.33 20.41
C ARG A 49 26.14 -4.78 20.71
N ILE A 50 26.36 -5.62 19.71
CA ILE A 50 26.16 -7.05 19.82
C ILE A 50 27.47 -7.69 20.25
N SER A 51 27.38 -8.75 21.07
CA SER A 51 28.54 -9.54 21.49
C SER A 51 29.23 -10.18 20.27
N THR A 52 30.56 -10.20 20.29
CA THR A 52 31.37 -10.96 19.32
C THR A 52 31.25 -12.47 19.54
N THR A 53 30.88 -12.91 20.75
CA THR A 53 30.61 -14.31 21.05
C THR A 53 29.16 -14.68 20.79
N THR A 54 28.95 -15.91 20.31
CA THR A 54 27.61 -16.49 20.10
C THR A 54 27.58 -17.99 20.39
N THR A 55 26.40 -18.59 20.38
CA THR A 55 26.20 -20.01 20.66
C THR A 55 26.62 -20.89 19.49
N SER A 56 26.98 -22.15 19.75
CA SER A 56 27.23 -23.14 18.69
C SER A 56 25.99 -23.36 17.82
N GLU A 57 24.78 -23.27 18.37
CA GLU A 57 23.56 -23.37 17.58
C GLU A 57 23.42 -22.21 16.58
N THR A 58 23.76 -20.98 16.97
CA THR A 58 23.70 -19.81 16.07
C THR A 58 24.70 -19.97 14.92
N LEU A 59 25.93 -20.40 15.19
CA LEU A 59 26.94 -20.65 14.15
C LEU A 59 26.47 -21.74 13.17
N LYS A 60 25.89 -22.83 13.68
CA LYS A 60 25.31 -23.89 12.85
C LYS A 60 24.13 -23.39 12.01
N ALA A 61 23.22 -22.62 12.59
CA ALA A 61 22.08 -22.05 11.88
C ALA A 61 22.54 -21.11 10.76
N LEU A 62 23.60 -20.33 10.99
CA LEU A 62 24.21 -19.46 9.98
C LEU A 62 25.14 -20.20 9.01
N ALA A 63 25.54 -21.44 9.31
CA ALA A 63 26.52 -22.22 8.56
C ALA A 63 27.85 -21.47 8.33
N ILE A 64 28.34 -20.83 9.39
CA ILE A 64 29.61 -20.10 9.39
C ILE A 64 30.46 -20.48 10.61
N ASP A 65 31.76 -20.26 10.51
CA ASP A 65 32.68 -20.37 11.63
C ASP A 65 32.63 -19.14 12.55
N ARG A 66 33.37 -19.22 13.66
CA ARG A 66 33.39 -18.18 14.68
C ARG A 66 34.08 -16.90 14.19
N ASP A 67 35.17 -17.00 13.44
CA ASP A 67 35.95 -15.84 13.00
C ASP A 67 35.14 -15.02 11.99
N THR A 68 34.42 -15.71 11.08
CA THR A 68 33.45 -15.08 10.18
C THR A 68 32.35 -14.35 10.94
N TYR A 69 31.81 -14.93 12.01
CA TYR A 69 30.80 -14.27 12.85
C TYR A 69 31.38 -13.03 13.55
N GLU A 70 32.58 -13.13 14.14
CA GLU A 70 33.26 -12.01 14.81
C GLU A 70 33.56 -10.86 13.84
N PHE A 71 33.94 -11.16 12.59
CA PHE A 71 34.10 -10.20 11.51
C PHE A 71 32.79 -9.46 11.20
N ARG A 72 31.68 -10.20 11.00
CA ARG A 72 30.36 -9.61 10.73
C ARG A 72 29.87 -8.71 11.87
N VAL A 73 30.07 -9.13 13.12
CA VAL A 73 29.71 -8.34 14.32
C VAL A 73 30.53 -7.06 14.41
N SER A 74 31.84 -7.14 14.16
CA SER A 74 32.72 -5.97 14.19
C SER A 74 32.27 -4.92 13.17
N ARG A 75 31.97 -5.35 11.93
CA ARG A 75 31.43 -4.47 10.89
C ARG A 75 30.08 -3.85 11.29
N PHE A 76 29.14 -4.64 11.80
CA PHE A 76 27.82 -4.17 12.24
C PHE A 76 27.94 -3.12 13.35
N ASN A 77 28.69 -3.43 14.42
CA ASN A 77 28.88 -2.54 15.56
C ASN A 77 29.53 -1.21 15.14
N ASN A 78 30.53 -1.26 14.24
CA ASN A 78 31.19 -0.07 13.71
C ASN A 78 30.20 0.83 12.94
N TYR A 79 29.34 0.24 12.10
CA TYR A 79 28.35 1.00 11.36
C TYR A 79 27.30 1.64 12.27
N ILE A 80 26.65 0.86 13.14
CA ILE A 80 25.58 1.36 14.02
C ILE A 80 26.08 2.48 14.95
N THR A 81 27.31 2.37 15.45
CA THR A 81 27.90 3.41 16.31
C THR A 81 28.16 4.71 15.55
N SER A 82 28.60 4.62 14.29
CA SER A 82 28.98 5.76 13.47
C SER A 82 27.82 6.40 12.69
N GLU A 83 26.75 5.64 12.39
CA GLU A 83 25.65 6.04 11.50
C GLU A 83 25.09 7.42 11.85
N ARG A 84 24.78 7.65 13.13
CA ARG A 84 24.19 8.92 13.63
C ARG A 84 25.11 10.14 13.51
N PHE A 85 26.40 9.94 13.25
CA PHE A 85 27.41 10.99 13.17
C PHE A 85 27.89 11.25 11.74
N ARG A 86 27.39 10.50 10.75
CA ARG A 86 27.77 10.68 9.35
C ARG A 86 27.29 12.01 8.81
N SER A 87 28.07 12.57 7.89
CA SER A 87 27.82 13.85 7.24
C SER A 87 28.22 13.80 5.78
N GLY A 88 27.47 14.47 4.92
CA GLY A 88 27.65 14.46 3.48
C GLY A 88 26.32 14.54 2.74
N PRO A 89 26.32 14.57 1.40
CA PRO A 89 25.10 14.54 0.61
C PRO A 89 24.27 13.28 0.90
N GLY A 90 22.99 13.46 1.17
CA GLY A 90 22.04 12.37 1.40
C GLY A 90 22.09 11.73 2.80
N GLU A 91 23.12 12.05 3.60
CA GLU A 91 23.26 11.55 4.97
C GLU A 91 22.11 12.04 5.87
N LEU A 92 21.70 11.18 6.80
CA LEU A 92 20.51 11.29 7.65
C LEU A 92 19.20 11.32 6.85
N GLY A 93 19.18 10.66 5.68
CA GLY A 93 18.02 10.59 4.79
C GLY A 93 17.63 11.93 4.16
N ARG A 94 18.52 12.92 4.17
CA ARG A 94 18.25 14.25 3.60
C ARG A 94 18.20 14.19 2.07
N GLY A 95 17.44 15.08 1.47
CA GLY A 95 17.44 15.26 0.02
C GLY A 95 18.78 15.81 -0.47
N VAL A 96 19.17 15.44 -1.68
CA VAL A 96 20.35 15.95 -2.38
C VAL A 96 19.89 16.89 -3.47
N ASP A 97 20.33 18.14 -3.37
CA ASP A 97 20.21 19.10 -4.46
C ASP A 97 21.37 18.90 -5.44
N THR A 98 21.01 18.65 -6.70
CA THR A 98 21.97 18.41 -7.77
C THR A 98 22.35 19.68 -8.52
N GLY A 99 21.56 20.76 -8.40
CA GLY A 99 21.73 22.00 -9.15
C GLY A 99 21.48 21.86 -10.66
N ILE A 100 20.72 20.86 -11.08
CA ILE A 100 20.33 20.66 -12.50
C ILE A 100 19.02 21.41 -12.78
N SER A 101 18.77 21.80 -14.04
CA SER A 101 17.52 22.46 -14.41
C SER A 101 16.32 21.52 -14.31
N ASP A 102 15.11 22.07 -14.23
CA ASP A 102 13.88 21.28 -14.17
C ASP A 102 13.67 20.44 -15.43
N GLU A 103 14.08 20.94 -16.61
CA GLU A 103 14.02 20.18 -17.87
C GLU A 103 14.94 18.96 -17.83
N GLU A 104 16.15 19.13 -17.31
CA GLU A 104 17.12 18.04 -17.18
C GLU A 104 16.67 17.03 -16.11
N MET A 105 16.16 17.50 -14.98
CA MET A 105 15.57 16.65 -13.93
C MET A 105 14.45 15.78 -14.51
N LYS A 106 13.56 16.38 -15.31
CA LYS A 106 12.48 15.67 -15.97
C LYS A 106 13.02 14.65 -16.96
N ARG A 107 13.97 15.02 -17.83
CA ARG A 107 14.59 14.11 -18.81
C ARG A 107 15.22 12.88 -18.15
N VAL A 108 15.94 13.08 -17.06
CA VAL A 108 16.59 12.00 -16.29
C VAL A 108 15.55 11.11 -15.63
N ASN A 109 14.53 11.68 -14.98
CA ASN A 109 13.46 10.91 -14.35
C ASN A 109 12.60 10.15 -15.37
N ASP A 110 12.31 10.73 -16.53
CA ASP A 110 11.53 10.08 -17.59
C ASP A 110 12.30 8.90 -18.19
N LYS A 111 13.64 9.00 -18.28
CA LYS A 111 14.51 7.94 -18.81
C LYS A 111 14.81 6.84 -17.79
N GLU A 112 15.17 7.21 -16.57
CA GLU A 112 15.71 6.28 -15.56
C GLU A 112 14.71 5.95 -14.45
N GLY A 113 13.64 6.71 -14.30
CA GLY A 113 12.65 6.60 -13.23
C GLY A 113 13.05 7.29 -11.91
N TYR A 114 14.24 7.90 -11.84
CA TYR A 114 14.78 8.60 -10.66
C TYR A 114 15.91 9.55 -11.06
N ASN A 115 16.36 10.40 -10.13
CA ASN A 115 17.50 11.29 -10.32
C ASN A 115 18.84 10.58 -10.08
N SER A 116 19.50 10.17 -11.16
CA SER A 116 20.82 9.53 -11.12
C SER A 116 21.94 10.46 -10.64
N TYR A 117 21.83 11.78 -10.85
CA TYR A 117 22.80 12.75 -10.31
C TYR A 117 22.77 12.77 -8.78
N ALA A 118 21.58 12.74 -8.17
CA ALA A 118 21.43 12.68 -6.71
C ALA A 118 21.98 11.34 -6.18
N CYS A 119 21.71 10.24 -6.89
CA CYS A 119 22.21 8.91 -6.56
C CYS A 119 23.74 8.80 -6.61
N ASN A 120 24.38 9.46 -7.57
CA ASN A 120 25.83 9.48 -7.73
C ASN A 120 26.53 10.26 -6.59
N ARG A 121 25.92 11.36 -6.12
CA ARG A 121 26.45 12.14 -4.99
C ARG A 121 26.15 11.52 -3.62
N THR A 122 25.19 10.62 -3.54
CA THR A 122 24.78 9.97 -2.29
C THR A 122 25.63 8.72 -2.02
N ALA A 123 26.17 8.60 -0.80
CA ALA A 123 26.93 7.43 -0.38
C ALA A 123 26.12 6.13 -0.52
N LEU A 124 26.80 5.02 -0.82
CA LEU A 124 26.18 3.69 -0.93
C LEU A 124 25.74 3.15 0.43
N ASP A 125 26.40 3.56 1.51
CA ASP A 125 26.13 3.17 2.89
C ASP A 125 25.60 4.34 3.73
N ARG A 126 24.90 5.29 3.09
CA ARG A 126 24.39 6.51 3.77
C ARG A 126 23.54 6.17 5.00
N SER A 127 23.58 7.06 5.98
CA SER A 127 22.68 7.07 7.14
C SER A 127 21.29 7.57 6.76
N LEU A 128 20.25 7.05 7.43
CA LEU A 128 18.85 7.43 7.17
C LEU A 128 18.26 8.36 8.24
N GLY A 129 18.90 8.44 9.42
CA GLY A 129 18.40 9.23 10.53
C GLY A 129 16.99 8.84 10.98
N HIS A 130 16.55 7.60 10.72
CA HIS A 130 15.26 7.07 11.16
C HIS A 130 15.24 6.87 12.68
N ARG A 131 14.11 7.16 13.31
CA ARG A 131 13.90 6.95 14.74
C ARG A 131 12.55 6.23 14.92
N PRO A 132 12.55 4.95 15.33
CA PRO A 132 11.31 4.24 15.59
C PRO A 132 10.47 4.93 16.67
N ALA A 133 9.16 4.68 16.66
CA ALA A 133 8.26 5.13 17.72
C ALA A 133 8.72 4.61 19.10
N LYS A 134 8.37 5.32 20.18
CA LYS A 134 8.80 4.96 21.54
C LYS A 134 8.31 3.56 21.94
N GLU A 135 7.10 3.23 21.52
CA GLU A 135 6.45 1.93 21.72
C GLU A 135 7.22 0.81 21.02
N CYS A 136 7.68 1.04 19.79
CA CYS A 136 8.52 0.10 19.05
C CYS A 136 9.89 -0.10 19.73
N LEU A 137 10.47 0.97 20.28
CA LEU A 137 11.73 0.88 21.01
C LEU A 137 11.59 0.07 22.30
N ALA A 138 10.43 0.14 22.95
CA ALA A 138 10.13 -0.57 24.20
C ALA A 138 9.92 -2.08 24.03
N ILE A 139 9.69 -2.57 22.80
CA ILE A 139 9.57 -4.01 22.55
C ILE A 139 10.90 -4.69 22.84
N LYS A 140 10.84 -5.72 23.69
CA LYS A 140 11.94 -6.66 23.96
C LYS A 140 11.75 -7.90 23.11
N TYR A 141 12.72 -8.18 22.25
CA TYR A 141 12.72 -9.39 21.44
C TYR A 141 13.41 -10.55 22.18
N PRO A 142 12.98 -11.80 21.95
CA PRO A 142 13.70 -12.98 22.43
C PRO A 142 15.15 -12.98 21.94
N LYS A 143 16.05 -13.60 22.72
CA LYS A 143 17.47 -13.73 22.35
C LYS A 143 17.68 -14.55 21.07
N LYS A 144 16.74 -15.44 20.75
CA LYS A 144 16.80 -16.32 19.57
C LYS A 144 15.60 -16.05 18.66
N LEU A 145 15.89 -15.49 17.50
CA LEU A 145 14.95 -15.32 16.39
C LEU A 145 15.37 -16.23 15.22
N PRO A 146 14.44 -16.58 14.31
CA PRO A 146 14.77 -17.33 13.10
C PRO A 146 15.77 -16.59 12.21
N THR A 147 16.57 -17.33 11.46
CA THR A 147 17.49 -16.75 10.46
C THR A 147 16.72 -16.33 9.21
N ALA A 148 17.26 -15.37 8.46
CA ALA A 148 16.61 -14.80 7.29
C ALA A 148 17.53 -14.79 6.06
N SER A 149 16.98 -15.20 4.91
CA SER A 149 17.55 -14.96 3.59
C SER A 149 16.84 -13.77 2.96
N VAL A 150 17.58 -12.70 2.67
CA VAL A 150 17.03 -11.51 2.01
C VAL A 150 17.25 -11.66 0.51
N ILE A 151 16.17 -11.68 -0.27
CA ILE A 151 16.18 -11.90 -1.71
C ILE A 151 15.89 -10.58 -2.41
N LEU A 152 16.84 -10.13 -3.23
CA LEU A 152 16.78 -8.94 -4.05
C LEU A 152 16.79 -9.35 -5.51
N ILE A 153 15.70 -9.07 -6.24
CA ILE A 153 15.62 -9.38 -7.66
C ILE A 153 15.84 -8.10 -8.44
N PHE A 154 16.63 -8.19 -9.50
CA PHE A 154 16.86 -7.07 -10.39
C PHE A 154 16.92 -7.52 -11.85
N PHE A 155 16.49 -6.61 -12.72
CA PHE A 155 16.69 -6.68 -14.16
C PHE A 155 17.01 -5.28 -14.64
N ASN A 156 18.23 -5.07 -15.13
CA ASN A 156 18.70 -3.78 -15.62
C ASN A 156 18.47 -2.62 -14.62
N GLU A 157 18.55 -2.91 -13.32
CA GLU A 157 18.45 -1.92 -12.26
C GLU A 157 19.78 -1.16 -12.12
N PRO A 158 19.80 0.16 -11.87
CA PRO A 158 21.05 0.91 -11.70
C PRO A 158 21.92 0.35 -10.58
N PHE A 159 23.18 0.03 -10.89
CA PHE A 159 24.14 -0.58 -9.97
C PHE A 159 24.15 0.05 -8.57
N ARG A 160 24.15 1.40 -8.50
CA ARG A 160 24.21 2.12 -7.22
C ARG A 160 22.98 1.93 -6.34
N LEU A 161 21.79 1.73 -6.92
CA LEU A 161 20.57 1.47 -6.15
C LEU A 161 20.60 0.04 -5.57
N ILE A 162 21.02 -0.94 -6.38
CA ILE A 162 21.19 -2.33 -5.94
C ILE A 162 22.15 -2.39 -4.76
N ILE A 163 23.36 -1.86 -4.95
CA ILE A 163 24.41 -1.92 -3.94
C ILE A 163 24.05 -1.11 -2.69
N ARG A 164 23.35 0.03 -2.82
CA ARG A 164 22.84 0.78 -1.66
C ARG A 164 21.83 -0.04 -0.85
N THR A 165 20.96 -0.79 -1.52
CA THR A 165 20.03 -1.72 -0.87
C THR A 165 20.79 -2.80 -0.09
N VAL A 166 21.80 -3.41 -0.70
CA VAL A 166 22.64 -4.43 -0.06
C VAL A 166 23.35 -3.88 1.17
N PHE A 167 24.06 -2.74 1.04
CA PHE A 167 24.69 -2.10 2.20
C PHE A 167 23.68 -1.79 3.29
N SER A 168 22.49 -1.30 2.93
CA SER A 168 21.45 -0.96 3.89
C SER A 168 20.97 -2.18 4.69
N VAL A 169 20.72 -3.30 4.03
CA VAL A 169 20.34 -4.57 4.67
C VAL A 169 21.49 -5.07 5.55
N VAL A 170 22.68 -5.17 4.98
CA VAL A 170 23.83 -5.82 5.62
C VAL A 170 24.34 -5.03 6.83
N ASN A 171 24.33 -3.70 6.77
CA ASN A 171 24.84 -2.85 7.84
C ASN A 171 23.83 -2.63 8.98
N ARG A 172 22.52 -2.85 8.74
CA ARG A 172 21.45 -2.63 9.74
C ARG A 172 20.78 -3.90 10.23
N THR A 173 21.27 -5.06 9.81
CA THR A 173 20.76 -6.36 10.27
C THR A 173 21.77 -7.02 11.22
N PRO A 174 21.35 -7.38 12.45
CA PRO A 174 22.18 -8.16 13.35
C PRO A 174 22.74 -9.44 12.69
N PRO A 175 24.04 -9.74 12.82
CA PRO A 175 24.65 -10.92 12.18
C PRO A 175 24.04 -12.26 12.59
N ALA A 176 23.47 -12.35 13.80
CA ALA A 176 22.78 -13.54 14.28
C ALA A 176 21.52 -13.89 13.48
N TYR A 177 20.94 -12.93 12.73
CA TYR A 177 19.70 -13.10 11.99
C TYR A 177 19.93 -13.16 10.48
N LEU A 178 20.97 -12.51 9.95
CA LEU A 178 21.24 -12.47 8.52
C LEU A 178 22.02 -13.72 8.07
N LYS A 179 21.30 -14.68 7.48
CA LYS A 179 21.90 -15.87 6.88
C LYS A 179 22.69 -15.48 5.63
N GLU A 180 22.01 -14.80 4.72
CA GLU A 180 22.53 -14.42 3.41
C GLU A 180 21.66 -13.32 2.76
N VAL A 181 22.26 -12.61 1.81
CA VAL A 181 21.60 -11.71 0.87
C VAL A 181 21.81 -12.28 -0.54
N ILE A 182 20.70 -12.57 -1.22
CA ILE A 182 20.70 -13.19 -2.55
C ILE A 182 20.32 -12.12 -3.56
N LEU A 183 21.30 -11.72 -4.37
CA LEU A 183 21.16 -10.84 -5.51
C LEU A 183 20.84 -11.69 -6.74
N LEU A 184 19.55 -11.76 -7.10
CA LEU A 184 19.10 -12.55 -8.23
C LEU A 184 18.92 -11.66 -9.47
N ASP A 185 19.77 -11.90 -10.46
CA ASP A 185 19.74 -11.26 -11.76
C ASP A 185 18.82 -12.02 -12.73
N ASP A 186 17.72 -11.38 -13.12
CA ASP A 186 16.74 -11.92 -14.09
C ASP A 186 17.16 -11.64 -15.54
N GLY A 187 18.41 -11.95 -15.88
CA GLY A 187 18.96 -11.84 -17.24
C GLY A 187 19.33 -10.42 -17.68
N SER A 188 19.91 -9.60 -16.80
CA SER A 188 20.37 -8.24 -17.12
C SER A 188 21.42 -8.22 -18.23
N THR A 189 21.42 -7.13 -19.01
CA THR A 189 22.30 -6.95 -20.18
C THR A 189 23.28 -5.79 -20.02
N GLN A 190 23.14 -4.97 -18.97
CA GLN A 190 24.03 -3.83 -18.74
C GLN A 190 25.40 -4.29 -18.23
N ALA A 191 26.47 -3.75 -18.82
CA ALA A 191 27.83 -4.22 -18.59
C ALA A 191 28.33 -4.05 -17.15
N ASP A 192 27.88 -3.00 -16.45
CA ASP A 192 28.22 -2.74 -15.04
C ASP A 192 27.59 -3.76 -14.08
N LEU A 193 26.49 -4.41 -14.49
CA LEU A 193 25.80 -5.43 -13.71
C LEU A 193 26.40 -6.83 -13.87
N LEU A 194 27.34 -7.05 -14.80
CA LEU A 194 27.97 -8.36 -15.04
C LEU A 194 29.23 -8.52 -14.17
N GLU A 195 30.39 -8.78 -14.79
CA GLU A 195 31.67 -8.99 -14.08
C GLU A 195 32.07 -7.85 -13.11
N PRO A 196 31.82 -6.55 -13.41
CA PRO A 196 32.14 -5.48 -12.46
C PRO A 196 31.38 -5.60 -11.14
N MET A 197 30.10 -6.02 -11.19
CA MET A 197 29.30 -6.25 -9.99
C MET A 197 29.76 -7.47 -9.22
N ASP A 198 30.12 -8.56 -9.91
CA ASP A 198 30.68 -9.76 -9.28
C ASP A 198 31.98 -9.46 -8.54
N THR A 199 32.84 -8.65 -9.16
CA THR A 199 34.09 -8.18 -8.55
C THR A 199 33.80 -7.30 -7.33
N PHE A 200 32.89 -6.35 -7.45
CA PHE A 200 32.53 -5.46 -6.35
C PHE A 200 31.98 -6.22 -5.14
N VAL A 201 31.07 -7.19 -5.37
CA VAL A 201 30.48 -7.99 -4.31
C VAL A 201 31.54 -8.85 -3.61
N ARG A 202 32.40 -9.54 -4.37
CA ARG A 202 33.51 -10.33 -3.81
C ARG A 202 34.47 -9.51 -2.95
N GLN A 203 34.76 -8.27 -3.35
CA GLN A 203 35.67 -7.39 -2.61
C GLN A 203 35.05 -6.83 -1.33
N ASN A 204 33.75 -6.50 -1.34
CA ASN A 204 33.07 -5.89 -0.18
C ASN A 204 32.53 -6.91 0.82
N TRP A 205 32.22 -8.13 0.37
CA TRP A 205 31.66 -9.22 1.17
C TRP A 205 32.40 -10.54 0.92
N PRO A 206 33.72 -10.61 1.20
CA PRO A 206 34.53 -11.81 0.97
C PRO A 206 34.09 -13.00 1.85
N ASP A 207 33.31 -12.75 2.90
CA ASP A 207 32.73 -13.74 3.80
C ASP A 207 31.48 -14.43 3.24
N GLY A 208 31.10 -14.13 1.99
CA GLY A 208 30.00 -14.81 1.28
C GLY A 208 28.60 -14.50 1.81
N VAL A 209 28.45 -13.46 2.66
CA VAL A 209 27.12 -13.05 3.15
C VAL A 209 26.23 -12.48 2.04
N VAL A 210 26.83 -11.98 0.96
CA VAL A 210 26.14 -11.54 -0.26
C VAL A 210 26.52 -12.46 -1.40
N GLN A 211 25.53 -13.00 -2.10
CA GLN A 211 25.70 -13.94 -3.20
C GLN A 211 24.91 -13.48 -4.41
N ILE A 212 25.47 -13.66 -5.60
CA ILE A 212 24.80 -13.34 -6.86
C ILE A 212 24.35 -14.64 -7.52
N VAL A 213 23.09 -14.67 -7.96
CA VAL A 213 22.49 -15.77 -8.72
C VAL A 213 22.07 -15.22 -10.07
N ARG A 214 22.57 -15.81 -11.15
CA ARG A 214 22.33 -15.36 -12.54
C ARG A 214 21.33 -16.30 -13.20
N LEU A 215 20.20 -15.78 -13.67
CA LEU A 215 19.34 -16.52 -14.59
C LEU A 215 19.87 -16.35 -16.02
N PRO A 216 19.84 -17.41 -16.85
CA PRO A 216 20.42 -17.37 -18.20
C PRO A 216 19.62 -16.48 -19.16
N GLU A 217 18.33 -16.30 -18.88
CA GLU A 217 17.41 -15.48 -19.66
C GLU A 217 16.43 -14.76 -18.74
N ARG A 218 15.73 -13.77 -19.29
CA ARG A 218 14.72 -13.01 -18.55
C ARG A 218 13.44 -13.83 -18.41
N THR A 219 13.14 -14.21 -17.17
CA THR A 219 11.97 -15.02 -16.82
C THR A 219 10.82 -14.21 -16.22
N GLY A 220 11.10 -13.00 -15.73
CA GLY A 220 10.12 -12.16 -15.05
C GLY A 220 10.24 -12.21 -13.52
N LEU A 221 9.78 -11.14 -12.87
CA LEU A 221 9.81 -10.98 -11.40
C LEU A 221 9.23 -12.18 -10.66
N ILE A 222 8.11 -12.74 -11.13
CA ILE A 222 7.39 -13.82 -10.45
C ILE A 222 8.22 -15.09 -10.42
N ARG A 223 8.77 -15.49 -11.58
CA ARG A 223 9.62 -16.70 -11.70
C ARG A 223 10.98 -16.50 -11.06
N ALA A 224 11.55 -15.30 -11.20
CA ALA A 224 12.75 -14.91 -10.48
C ALA A 224 12.59 -15.03 -8.95
N ARG A 225 11.44 -14.63 -8.38
CA ARG A 225 11.14 -14.84 -6.93
C ARG A 225 11.14 -16.31 -6.54
N LEU A 226 10.59 -17.17 -7.39
CA LEU A 226 10.60 -18.61 -7.16
C LEU A 226 12.02 -19.18 -7.16
N GLU A 227 12.84 -18.80 -8.14
CA GLU A 227 14.24 -19.24 -8.20
C GLU A 227 15.04 -18.75 -6.98
N GLY A 228 14.84 -17.49 -6.57
CA GLY A 228 15.45 -16.93 -5.35
C GLY A 228 15.03 -17.68 -4.08
N ALA A 229 13.76 -18.06 -3.97
CA ALA A 229 13.25 -18.84 -2.84
C ALA A 229 13.82 -20.27 -2.79
N LYS A 230 14.06 -20.89 -3.95
CA LYS A 230 14.62 -22.26 -4.05
C LYS A 230 16.07 -22.30 -3.53
N VAL A 231 16.87 -21.30 -3.88
CA VAL A 231 18.29 -21.23 -3.49
C VAL A 231 18.52 -20.75 -2.06
N ALA A 232 17.60 -19.94 -1.51
CA ALA A 232 17.66 -19.46 -0.14
C ALA A 232 17.76 -20.62 0.86
N THR A 233 18.36 -20.39 2.03
CA THR A 233 18.63 -21.39 3.08
C THR A 233 18.17 -20.98 4.48
N GLY A 234 17.81 -19.71 4.68
CA GLY A 234 17.28 -19.20 5.94
C GLY A 234 15.89 -19.71 6.29
N ASP A 235 15.55 -19.62 7.57
CA ASP A 235 14.24 -20.03 8.10
C ASP A 235 13.10 -19.14 7.57
N VAL A 236 13.40 -17.86 7.34
CA VAL A 236 12.48 -16.83 6.82
C VAL A 236 13.01 -16.30 5.49
N LEU A 237 12.10 -16.19 4.50
CA LEU A 237 12.35 -15.47 3.26
C LEU A 237 11.94 -14.02 3.44
N ILE A 238 12.80 -13.08 3.08
CA ILE A 238 12.46 -11.66 3.01
C ILE A 238 12.70 -11.16 1.60
N PHE A 239 11.63 -10.83 0.89
CA PHE A 239 11.74 -10.21 -0.43
C PHE A 239 11.83 -8.71 -0.27
N LEU A 240 12.76 -8.08 -0.99
CA LEU A 240 12.86 -6.63 -1.12
C LEU A 240 13.14 -6.30 -2.60
N ASP A 241 12.63 -5.16 -3.06
CA ASP A 241 13.03 -4.62 -4.35
C ASP A 241 14.49 -4.13 -4.29
N ALA A 242 15.18 -4.10 -5.43
CA ALA A 242 16.60 -3.74 -5.51
C ALA A 242 16.88 -2.22 -5.37
N HIS A 243 15.87 -1.42 -5.02
CA HIS A 243 15.96 0.03 -4.80
C HIS A 243 15.29 0.42 -3.47
N CYS A 244 15.70 -0.27 -2.41
CA CYS A 244 15.19 -0.11 -1.06
C CYS A 244 16.27 0.35 -0.07
N GLU A 245 15.85 0.95 1.04
CA GLU A 245 16.76 1.23 2.15
C GLU A 245 16.10 0.87 3.50
N ALA A 246 16.58 -0.21 4.12
CA ALA A 246 16.13 -0.66 5.43
C ALA A 246 16.55 0.32 6.55
N THR A 247 15.71 0.46 7.57
CA THR A 247 16.02 1.32 8.74
C THR A 247 16.58 0.53 9.92
N PHE A 248 17.02 1.24 10.95
CA PHE A 248 17.42 0.63 12.22
C PHE A 248 16.28 -0.19 12.84
N ARG A 249 16.59 -1.43 13.28
CA ARG A 249 15.64 -2.41 13.84
C ARG A 249 14.51 -2.83 12.91
N TRP A 250 14.73 -2.83 11.60
CA TRP A 250 13.69 -3.19 10.63
C TRP A 250 13.34 -4.69 10.65
N ILE A 251 14.29 -5.58 10.95
CA ILE A 251 14.09 -7.02 10.71
C ILE A 251 13.49 -7.75 11.92
N GLU A 252 13.80 -7.32 13.14
CA GLU A 252 13.39 -7.99 14.37
C GLU A 252 11.87 -8.02 14.55
N PRO A 253 11.10 -6.94 14.28
CA PRO A 253 9.64 -7.01 14.31
C PRO A 253 9.06 -8.04 13.34
N LEU A 254 9.68 -8.22 12.17
CA LEU A 254 9.24 -9.17 11.15
C LEU A 254 9.48 -10.61 11.61
N LEU A 255 10.71 -10.91 12.01
CA LEU A 255 11.10 -12.24 12.47
C LEU A 255 10.39 -12.67 13.75
N TYR A 256 10.23 -11.73 14.68
CA TYR A 256 9.50 -11.99 15.92
C TYR A 256 8.05 -12.35 15.65
N ARG A 257 7.38 -11.63 14.74
CA ARG A 257 5.99 -11.94 14.39
C ARG A 257 5.86 -13.31 13.72
N ILE A 258 6.75 -13.66 12.80
CA ILE A 258 6.74 -14.98 12.14
C ILE A 258 7.07 -16.11 13.13
N GLN A 259 7.95 -15.87 14.11
CA GLN A 259 8.21 -16.85 15.16
C GLN A 259 6.96 -17.12 16.02
N GLN A 260 6.18 -16.09 16.32
CA GLN A 260 4.93 -16.22 17.08
C GLN A 260 3.81 -16.87 16.25
N LYS A 261 3.78 -16.57 14.96
CA LYS A 261 2.76 -17.01 14.02
C LYS A 261 3.43 -17.42 12.70
N PRO A 262 3.84 -18.70 12.55
CA PRO A 262 4.60 -19.17 11.38
C PRO A 262 3.88 -19.07 10.04
N ASP A 263 2.55 -18.99 10.07
CA ASP A 263 1.65 -18.79 8.93
C ASP A 263 1.28 -17.31 8.68
N ALA A 264 1.92 -16.37 9.39
CA ALA A 264 1.82 -14.94 9.12
C ALA A 264 2.80 -14.51 8.02
N VAL A 265 2.32 -13.65 7.13
CA VAL A 265 3.14 -12.89 6.17
C VAL A 265 3.15 -11.45 6.59
N VAL A 266 4.35 -10.89 6.76
CA VAL A 266 4.55 -9.60 7.43
C VAL A 266 5.24 -8.62 6.49
N CYS A 267 4.56 -7.54 6.15
CA CYS A 267 5.08 -6.41 5.40
C CYS A 267 5.66 -5.35 6.35
N PRO A 268 6.79 -4.70 6.01
CA PRO A 268 7.23 -3.50 6.70
C PRO A 268 6.31 -2.31 6.37
N ALA A 269 6.32 -1.28 7.21
CA ALA A 269 5.87 0.04 6.80
C ALA A 269 6.78 0.57 5.68
N ILE A 270 6.20 0.84 4.51
CA ILE A 270 6.96 1.25 3.33
C ILE A 270 7.08 2.77 3.30
N ALA A 271 8.29 3.28 3.47
CA ALA A 271 8.62 4.69 3.41
C ALA A 271 8.90 5.13 1.97
N ASN A 272 8.50 6.35 1.60
CA ASN A 272 8.84 6.90 0.29
C ASN A 272 10.30 7.41 0.31
N ILE A 273 11.10 6.97 -0.65
CA ILE A 273 12.36 7.62 -1.02
C ILE A 273 12.07 8.44 -2.27
N ASP A 274 12.15 9.76 -2.13
CA ASP A 274 11.83 10.70 -3.20
C ASP A 274 12.70 10.44 -4.42
N ARG A 275 12.10 10.16 -5.58
CA ARG A 275 12.87 9.89 -6.80
C ARG A 275 13.66 11.09 -7.30
N PHE A 276 13.26 12.32 -6.96
CA PHE A 276 13.93 13.54 -7.43
C PHE A 276 15.14 13.93 -6.59
N THR A 277 15.05 13.78 -5.27
CA THR A 277 16.10 14.24 -4.34
C THR A 277 16.74 13.10 -3.53
N LEU A 278 16.22 11.87 -3.62
CA LEU A 278 16.52 10.74 -2.74
C LEU A 278 16.28 11.01 -1.25
N LYS A 279 15.45 12.01 -0.92
CA LYS A 279 15.02 12.26 0.46
C LYS A 279 14.23 11.07 0.97
N PHE A 280 14.63 10.55 2.14
CA PHE A 280 13.89 9.51 2.84
C PHE A 280 12.77 10.16 3.67
N PHE A 281 11.52 9.87 3.34
CA PHE A 281 10.38 10.32 4.13
C PHE A 281 10.14 9.38 5.30
N ARG A 282 10.18 9.93 6.52
CA ARG A 282 9.88 9.15 7.72
C ARG A 282 8.40 8.76 7.74
N THR A 283 8.13 7.48 7.95
CA THR A 283 6.81 6.93 8.22
C THR A 283 6.61 6.83 9.73
N ASP A 284 6.41 7.97 10.39
CA ASP A 284 5.92 7.90 11.76
C ASP A 284 4.46 7.42 11.71
N VAL A 285 4.20 6.22 12.22
CA VAL A 285 2.85 5.68 12.34
C VAL A 285 2.13 6.48 13.42
N ARG A 286 1.21 7.35 13.00
CA ARG A 286 0.51 8.34 13.83
C ARG A 286 -0.92 8.47 13.36
N TYR A 287 -1.77 9.01 14.22
CA TYR A 287 -3.08 9.49 13.81
C TYR A 287 -2.93 10.84 13.09
N THR A 288 -3.57 10.95 11.93
CA THR A 288 -3.72 12.21 11.19
C THR A 288 -4.82 13.07 11.81
N GLU A 289 -4.87 14.36 11.46
CA GLU A 289 -5.84 15.31 12.04
C GLU A 289 -7.31 14.93 11.79
N ASP A 290 -7.58 14.23 10.69
CA ASP A 290 -8.87 13.66 10.31
C ASP A 290 -9.18 12.31 10.99
N GLY A 291 -8.30 11.86 11.90
CA GLY A 291 -8.50 10.70 12.77
C GLY A 291 -8.18 9.35 12.14
N TRP A 292 -7.54 9.33 10.96
CA TRP A 292 -7.07 8.11 10.32
C TRP A 292 -5.66 7.74 10.77
N LEU A 293 -5.29 6.46 10.61
CA LEU A 293 -3.89 6.06 10.78
C LEU A 293 -3.09 6.41 9.53
N SER A 294 -1.88 6.97 9.72
CA SER A 294 -0.97 7.33 8.62
C SER A 294 -0.42 6.12 7.86
N LEU A 295 -0.33 4.95 8.51
CA LEU A 295 0.02 3.69 7.87
C LEU A 295 -1.17 3.15 7.09
N ARG A 296 -1.00 3.04 5.77
CA ARG A 296 -1.98 2.44 4.87
C ARG A 296 -1.76 0.93 4.79
N VAL A 297 -2.84 0.20 4.57
CA VAL A 297 -2.84 -1.25 4.33
C VAL A 297 -3.24 -1.53 2.89
N GLY A 298 -2.98 -2.74 2.43
CA GLY A 298 -3.29 -3.19 1.08
C GLY A 298 -4.73 -3.67 0.92
N SER A 299 -5.32 -3.26 -0.19
CA SER A 299 -6.61 -3.69 -0.70
C SER A 299 -6.51 -3.91 -2.22
N PHE A 300 -7.62 -4.18 -2.89
CA PHE A 300 -7.65 -4.39 -4.34
C PHE A 300 -8.83 -3.68 -4.97
N ALA A 301 -8.67 -3.15 -6.17
CA ALA A 301 -9.78 -2.72 -7.01
C ALA A 301 -10.27 -3.90 -7.85
N TRP A 302 -11.57 -3.87 -8.22
CA TRP A 302 -12.17 -4.97 -8.98
C TRP A 302 -11.63 -5.09 -10.40
N ASP A 303 -10.86 -4.14 -10.90
CA ASP A 303 -10.13 -4.23 -12.17
C ASP A 303 -8.81 -5.01 -12.09
N GLY A 304 -8.50 -5.59 -10.93
CA GLY A 304 -7.27 -6.34 -10.69
C GLY A 304 -6.09 -5.50 -10.24
N MET A 305 -6.30 -4.23 -9.89
CA MET A 305 -5.22 -3.35 -9.41
C MET A 305 -5.07 -3.40 -7.89
N TYR A 306 -3.83 -3.39 -7.43
CA TYR A 306 -3.51 -3.17 -6.02
C TYR A 306 -3.78 -1.71 -5.63
N ILE A 307 -4.33 -1.49 -4.44
CA ILE A 307 -4.57 -0.14 -3.90
C ILE A 307 -4.19 -0.06 -2.42
N PHE A 308 -3.70 1.12 -2.01
CA PHE A 308 -3.51 1.44 -0.60
C PHE A 308 -4.76 2.11 -0.02
N GLU A 309 -5.33 1.53 1.02
CA GLU A 309 -6.49 2.06 1.73
C GLU A 309 -6.15 2.34 3.21
N HIS A 310 -6.98 3.17 3.85
CA HIS A 310 -6.90 3.31 5.30
C HIS A 310 -7.42 2.04 5.97
N PRO A 311 -6.77 1.56 7.06
CA PRO A 311 -7.33 0.45 7.81
C PRO A 311 -8.72 0.84 8.36
N PRO A 312 -9.68 -0.11 8.43
CA PRO A 312 -11.01 0.18 8.96
C PRO A 312 -10.95 0.74 10.39
N ARG A 313 -11.76 1.76 10.75
CA ARG A 313 -11.70 2.32 12.12
C ARG A 313 -11.83 1.28 13.22
N ARG A 314 -12.67 0.27 13.02
CA ARG A 314 -12.89 -0.80 14.00
C ARG A 314 -11.63 -1.62 14.29
N SER A 315 -10.75 -1.82 13.31
CA SER A 315 -9.47 -2.50 13.55
C SER A 315 -8.48 -1.60 14.27
N ILE A 316 -8.56 -0.28 14.03
CA ILE A 316 -7.68 0.71 14.68
C ILE A 316 -8.04 0.92 16.16
N ILE A 317 -9.33 1.12 16.49
CA ILE A 317 -9.78 1.45 17.86
C ILE A 317 -9.48 0.34 18.86
N LYS A 318 -9.39 -0.92 18.40
CA LYS A 318 -9.13 -2.08 19.26
C LYS A 318 -7.66 -2.26 19.64
N ARG A 319 -6.73 -1.51 19.02
CA ARG A 319 -5.30 -1.71 19.23
C ARG A 319 -4.89 -1.21 20.60
N ALA A 320 -4.14 -2.04 21.34
CA ALA A 320 -3.60 -1.63 22.64
C ALA A 320 -2.34 -0.76 22.47
N SER A 321 -1.66 -0.85 21.32
CA SER A 321 -0.45 -0.09 21.04
C SER A 321 -0.26 0.23 19.56
N ASN A 322 0.39 1.36 19.27
CA ASN A 322 0.82 1.74 17.92
C ASN A 322 1.83 0.77 17.32
N ALA A 323 2.43 -0.09 18.14
CA ALA A 323 3.41 -1.10 17.73
C ALA A 323 2.77 -2.42 17.25
N GLU A 324 1.47 -2.64 17.50
CA GLU A 324 0.80 -3.87 17.09
C GLU A 324 0.68 -3.96 15.56
N PRO A 325 0.93 -5.15 14.97
CA PRO A 325 0.69 -5.40 13.55
C PRO A 325 -0.76 -5.09 13.13
N ILE A 326 -0.93 -4.74 11.86
CA ILE A 326 -2.24 -4.37 11.29
C ILE A 326 -2.56 -5.32 10.16
N GLU A 327 -3.70 -6.00 10.25
CA GLU A 327 -4.18 -6.88 9.19
C GLU A 327 -4.42 -6.12 7.88
N SER A 328 -4.11 -6.79 6.79
CA SER A 328 -4.19 -6.26 5.43
C SER A 328 -4.85 -7.30 4.52
N ILE A 329 -5.79 -6.87 3.67
CA ILE A 329 -6.45 -7.81 2.73
C ILE A 329 -5.42 -8.31 1.72
N THR A 330 -4.58 -7.40 1.22
CA THR A 330 -3.56 -7.69 0.21
C THR A 330 -2.22 -7.05 0.58
N MET A 331 -1.16 -7.42 -0.13
CA MET A 331 0.16 -6.77 -0.01
C MET A 331 0.61 -6.17 -1.34
N PRO A 332 1.51 -5.17 -1.33
CA PRO A 332 2.13 -4.64 -2.54
C PRO A 332 2.93 -5.70 -3.31
N GLY A 333 3.46 -6.71 -2.60
CA GLY A 333 4.25 -7.80 -3.18
C GLY A 333 5.75 -7.55 -3.25
N GLY A 334 6.20 -6.29 -3.30
CA GLY A 334 7.63 -5.94 -3.34
C GLY A 334 8.41 -6.24 -2.06
N LEU A 335 7.81 -5.95 -0.90
CA LEU A 335 8.47 -6.02 0.41
C LEU A 335 7.64 -6.84 1.40
N PHE A 336 8.10 -8.03 1.75
CA PHE A 336 7.46 -8.86 2.78
C PHE A 336 8.41 -9.94 3.33
N ALA A 337 8.10 -10.42 4.53
CA ALA A 337 8.76 -11.54 5.18
C ALA A 337 7.75 -12.69 5.40
N MET A 338 8.20 -13.92 5.21
CA MET A 338 7.38 -15.13 5.40
C MET A 338 8.25 -16.33 5.77
N SER A 339 7.74 -17.24 6.60
CA SER A 339 8.41 -18.52 6.83
C SER A 339 8.69 -19.23 5.50
N ARG A 340 9.94 -19.66 5.30
CA ARG A 340 10.33 -20.39 4.09
C ARG A 340 9.48 -21.64 3.92
N LYS A 341 9.32 -22.41 5.00
CA LYS A 341 8.50 -23.62 5.00
C LYS A 341 7.07 -23.30 4.55
N TYR A 342 6.46 -22.26 5.13
CA TYR A 342 5.10 -21.88 4.79
C TYR A 342 4.95 -21.41 3.33
N PHE A 343 5.93 -20.67 2.79
CA PHE A 343 5.95 -20.28 1.38
C PHE A 343 5.85 -21.49 0.43
N PHE A 344 6.61 -22.56 0.70
CA PHE A 344 6.58 -23.78 -0.10
C PHE A 344 5.36 -24.66 0.18
N ASP A 345 4.87 -24.71 1.43
CA ASP A 345 3.63 -25.41 1.78
C ASP A 345 2.42 -24.82 1.03
N LEU A 346 2.42 -23.50 0.78
CA LEU A 346 1.42 -22.82 -0.07
C LEU A 346 1.62 -23.03 -1.58
N GLY A 347 2.69 -23.71 -2.00
CA GLY A 347 3.00 -23.96 -3.41
C GLY A 347 3.70 -22.81 -4.14
N GLY A 348 4.38 -21.92 -3.40
CA GLY A 348 5.09 -20.75 -3.96
C GLY A 348 4.17 -19.80 -4.73
N TYR A 349 4.72 -19.07 -5.69
CA TYR A 349 3.92 -18.35 -6.70
C TYR A 349 3.38 -19.27 -7.80
N ASP A 350 2.37 -18.79 -8.54
CA ASP A 350 1.92 -19.46 -9.74
C ASP A 350 2.95 -19.38 -10.88
N GLU A 351 3.64 -20.49 -11.14
CA GLU A 351 4.60 -20.65 -12.25
C GLU A 351 4.02 -20.31 -13.64
N GLY A 352 2.70 -20.44 -13.80
CA GLY A 352 1.99 -20.08 -15.03
C GLY A 352 1.77 -18.58 -15.20
N MET A 353 2.03 -17.77 -14.16
CA MET A 353 2.06 -16.32 -14.30
C MET A 353 3.34 -15.87 -15.00
N GLU A 354 3.20 -14.79 -15.77
CA GLU A 354 4.25 -14.29 -16.64
C GLU A 354 4.69 -12.88 -16.20
N ILE A 355 6.00 -12.67 -16.20
CA ILE A 355 6.64 -11.35 -16.09
C ILE A 355 6.34 -10.61 -14.79
N TRP A 356 5.20 -9.92 -14.69
CA TRP A 356 4.85 -9.04 -13.58
C TRP A 356 3.34 -8.80 -13.51
N GLY A 357 2.82 -8.61 -12.30
CA GLY A 357 1.46 -8.15 -12.05
C GLY A 357 0.55 -9.28 -11.60
N GLY A 358 -0.31 -8.98 -10.62
CA GLY A 358 -1.30 -9.89 -10.06
C GLY A 358 -0.78 -10.94 -9.09
N GLU A 359 0.53 -11.20 -9.04
CA GLU A 359 1.11 -12.21 -8.14
C GLU A 359 0.90 -11.84 -6.68
N ASN A 360 0.93 -10.54 -6.38
CA ASN A 360 0.75 -9.99 -5.05
C ASN A 360 -0.70 -10.18 -4.56
N LEU A 361 -1.69 -10.02 -5.43
CA LEU A 361 -3.10 -10.27 -5.11
C LEU A 361 -3.36 -11.77 -4.96
N GLU A 362 -2.80 -12.59 -5.86
CA GLU A 362 -3.01 -14.04 -5.88
C GLU A 362 -2.53 -14.71 -4.59
N ILE A 363 -1.28 -14.42 -4.20
CA ILE A 363 -0.75 -14.99 -2.96
C ILE A 363 -1.47 -14.43 -1.74
N SER A 364 -1.92 -13.17 -1.76
CA SER A 364 -2.71 -12.58 -0.66
C SER A 364 -4.02 -13.32 -0.44
N PHE A 365 -4.76 -13.59 -1.53
CA PHE A 365 -6.02 -14.34 -1.47
C PHE A 365 -5.79 -15.78 -1.03
N ARG A 366 -4.71 -16.42 -1.49
CA ARG A 366 -4.32 -17.76 -1.04
C ARG A 366 -4.01 -17.77 0.46
N ILE A 367 -3.15 -16.86 0.95
CA ILE A 367 -2.74 -16.79 2.36
C ILE A 367 -3.97 -16.76 3.27
N TRP A 368 -4.90 -15.85 3.02
CA TRP A 368 -6.10 -15.73 3.84
C TRP A 368 -7.03 -16.93 3.72
N GLN A 369 -7.36 -17.36 2.49
CA GLN A 369 -8.30 -18.46 2.29
C GLN A 369 -7.76 -19.79 2.82
N CYS A 370 -6.43 -19.98 2.85
CA CYS A 370 -5.81 -21.20 3.32
C CYS A 370 -5.32 -21.13 4.79
N GLY A 371 -5.82 -20.17 5.57
CA GLY A 371 -5.70 -20.16 7.04
C GLY A 371 -4.62 -19.26 7.65
N GLY A 372 -3.76 -18.64 6.83
CA GLY A 372 -2.73 -17.70 7.32
C GLY A 372 -3.26 -16.29 7.59
N SER A 373 -2.34 -15.35 7.82
CA SER A 373 -2.66 -13.91 7.88
C SER A 373 -1.65 -13.06 7.13
N LEU A 374 -2.09 -11.88 6.72
CA LEU A 374 -1.27 -10.88 6.05
C LEU A 374 -1.32 -9.57 6.84
N GLU A 375 -0.15 -9.06 7.22
CA GLU A 375 -0.04 -8.01 8.23
C GLU A 375 1.03 -6.98 7.88
N PHE A 376 0.79 -5.71 8.20
CA PHE A 376 1.82 -4.68 8.22
C PHE A 376 2.37 -4.49 9.63
N SER A 377 3.70 -4.46 9.77
CA SER A 377 4.38 -4.16 11.03
C SER A 377 4.73 -2.66 11.10
N PRO A 378 4.12 -1.88 12.02
CA PRO A 378 4.44 -0.47 12.20
C PRO A 378 5.88 -0.22 12.65
N CYS A 379 6.50 -1.20 13.31
CA CYS A 379 7.83 -1.08 13.89
C CYS A 379 8.95 -1.47 12.94
N SER A 380 8.63 -2.06 11.79
CA SER A 380 9.57 -2.32 10.71
C SER A 380 9.38 -1.25 9.64
N THR A 381 10.42 -0.53 9.25
CA THR A 381 10.34 0.46 8.16
C THR A 381 11.40 0.17 7.11
N VAL A 382 10.98 0.20 5.85
CA VAL A 382 11.89 0.09 4.70
C VAL A 382 11.51 1.16 3.69
N GLY A 383 12.47 1.97 3.27
CA GLY A 383 12.29 2.94 2.21
C GLY A 383 12.27 2.28 0.84
N HIS A 384 11.46 2.81 -0.07
CA HIS A 384 11.34 2.36 -1.46
C HIS A 384 11.33 3.57 -2.40
N VAL A 385 12.05 3.48 -3.52
CA VAL A 385 12.06 4.52 -4.56
C VAL A 385 10.86 4.35 -5.48
N TYR A 386 9.84 5.18 -5.32
CA TYR A 386 8.62 5.13 -6.15
C TYR A 386 8.82 5.79 -7.52
N ARG A 387 8.73 4.98 -8.57
CA ARG A 387 8.83 5.40 -9.98
C ARG A 387 7.43 5.62 -10.59
N VAL A 388 7.33 6.48 -11.61
CA VAL A 388 6.07 6.66 -12.38
C VAL A 388 5.90 5.55 -13.41
N THR A 389 7.01 5.15 -14.02
CA THR A 389 7.06 4.17 -15.10
C THR A 389 8.16 3.16 -14.81
N HIS A 390 7.99 1.95 -15.33
CA HIS A 390 9.03 0.94 -15.31
C HIS A 390 10.12 1.35 -16.32
N PRO A 391 11.41 1.41 -15.92
CA PRO A 391 12.49 1.82 -16.82
C PRO A 391 12.91 0.72 -17.81
N TYR A 392 12.21 -0.41 -17.83
CA TYR A 392 12.46 -1.56 -18.69
C TYR A 392 11.21 -1.94 -19.49
N SER A 393 11.41 -2.43 -20.70
CA SER A 393 10.33 -2.96 -21.53
C SER A 393 9.81 -4.27 -20.98
N PHE A 394 8.54 -4.59 -21.23
CA PHE A 394 8.06 -5.97 -21.10
C PHE A 394 8.21 -6.67 -22.44
N PRO A 395 8.72 -7.91 -22.50
CA PRO A 395 8.76 -8.67 -23.75
C PRO A 395 7.31 -8.85 -24.22
N GLY A 396 7.02 -8.85 -25.52
CA GLY A 396 5.64 -9.04 -26.04
C GLY A 396 4.68 -7.86 -25.81
N ARG A 397 3.86 -7.51 -26.80
CA ARG A 397 2.79 -6.49 -26.66
C ARG A 397 1.53 -7.10 -26.01
N LYS A 398 1.67 -7.71 -24.83
CA LYS A 398 0.57 -8.40 -24.12
C LYS A 398 0.31 -7.72 -22.77
N ASP A 399 -0.97 -7.69 -22.35
CA ASP A 399 -1.35 -7.31 -21.00
C ASP A 399 -1.06 -8.45 -20.02
N TYR A 400 0.19 -8.53 -19.55
CA TYR A 400 0.64 -9.53 -18.58
C TYR A 400 -0.15 -9.48 -17.28
N ASN A 401 -0.42 -8.28 -16.77
CA ASN A 401 -1.17 -8.09 -15.55
C ASN A 401 -2.60 -8.64 -15.71
N GLY A 402 -3.29 -8.29 -16.80
CA GLY A 402 -4.62 -8.81 -17.10
C GLY A 402 -4.65 -10.34 -17.19
N TYR A 403 -3.70 -10.94 -17.92
CA TYR A 403 -3.55 -12.40 -18.02
C TYR A 403 -3.35 -13.06 -16.64
N ASN A 404 -2.41 -12.55 -15.83
CA ASN A 404 -2.12 -13.09 -14.50
C ASN A 404 -3.32 -12.94 -13.55
N ILE A 405 -4.01 -11.79 -13.57
CA ILE A 405 -5.21 -11.58 -12.75
C ILE A 405 -6.34 -12.51 -13.18
N ALA A 406 -6.53 -12.77 -14.47
CA ALA A 406 -7.53 -13.74 -14.94
C ALA A 406 -7.25 -15.15 -14.38
N ARG A 407 -5.98 -15.59 -14.40
CA ARG A 407 -5.57 -16.86 -13.76
C ARG A 407 -5.92 -16.89 -12.27
N MET A 408 -5.59 -15.83 -11.55
CA MET A 408 -5.94 -15.71 -10.13
C MET A 408 -7.46 -15.76 -9.92
N ALA A 409 -8.24 -15.00 -10.69
CA ALA A 409 -9.68 -14.89 -10.55
C ALA A 409 -10.37 -16.26 -10.74
N GLU A 410 -9.91 -17.03 -11.73
CA GLU A 410 -10.42 -18.38 -12.03
C GLU A 410 -10.12 -19.42 -10.95
N VAL A 411 -9.11 -19.19 -10.12
CA VAL A 411 -8.75 -20.10 -9.02
C VAL A 411 -9.33 -19.64 -7.70
N TRP A 412 -9.34 -18.34 -7.42
CA TRP A 412 -9.48 -17.80 -6.05
C TRP A 412 -10.68 -16.90 -5.83
N MET A 413 -11.38 -16.43 -6.87
CA MET A 413 -12.49 -15.46 -6.72
C MET A 413 -13.89 -16.07 -6.80
N ASP A 414 -14.02 -17.37 -7.10
CA ASP A 414 -15.32 -18.07 -7.20
C ASP A 414 -16.33 -17.30 -8.07
N MET A 415 -17.59 -17.17 -7.64
CA MET A 415 -18.61 -16.37 -8.34
C MET A 415 -18.29 -14.87 -8.41
N TYR A 416 -17.37 -14.36 -7.58
CA TYR A 416 -17.02 -12.95 -7.53
C TYR A 416 -16.09 -12.51 -8.66
N LYS A 417 -15.50 -13.45 -9.40
CA LYS A 417 -14.74 -13.16 -10.62
C LYS A 417 -15.56 -12.38 -11.66
N GLU A 418 -16.89 -12.51 -11.64
CA GLU A 418 -17.77 -11.70 -12.49
C GLU A 418 -17.58 -10.20 -12.24
N ASN A 419 -17.34 -9.76 -11.00
CA ASN A 419 -17.03 -8.34 -10.74
C ASN A 419 -15.73 -7.89 -11.41
N PHE A 420 -14.75 -8.80 -11.55
CA PHE A 420 -13.52 -8.54 -12.29
C PHE A 420 -13.77 -8.45 -13.80
N TYR A 421 -14.48 -9.42 -14.37
CA TYR A 421 -14.83 -9.39 -15.80
C TYR A 421 -15.82 -8.28 -16.16
N LEU A 422 -16.57 -7.74 -15.19
CA LEU A 422 -17.35 -6.51 -15.38
C LEU A 422 -16.45 -5.29 -15.50
N ALA A 423 -15.36 -5.23 -14.71
CA ALA A 423 -14.40 -4.13 -14.72
C ALA A 423 -13.39 -4.20 -15.88
N ARG A 424 -13.12 -5.43 -16.35
CA ARG A 424 -12.17 -5.79 -17.41
C ARG A 424 -12.85 -6.71 -18.43
N GLY A 425 -13.87 -6.18 -19.12
CA GLY A 425 -14.61 -6.98 -20.11
C GLY A 425 -13.74 -7.42 -21.29
N ASP A 426 -12.65 -6.69 -21.56
CA ASP A 426 -11.60 -7.05 -22.51
C ASP A 426 -10.94 -8.40 -22.19
N LEU A 427 -11.00 -8.85 -20.94
CA LEU A 427 -10.38 -10.09 -20.47
C LEU A 427 -11.36 -11.25 -20.28
N LYS A 428 -12.67 -11.06 -20.52
CA LYS A 428 -13.69 -12.09 -20.22
C LYS A 428 -13.48 -13.41 -20.97
N ASN A 429 -12.97 -13.34 -22.20
CA ASN A 429 -12.74 -14.50 -23.08
C ASN A 429 -11.25 -14.73 -23.37
N ILE A 430 -10.35 -14.19 -22.54
CA ILE A 430 -8.91 -14.41 -22.73
C ILE A 430 -8.55 -15.88 -22.47
N ASP A 431 -7.60 -16.41 -23.22
CA ASP A 431 -6.92 -17.65 -22.84
C ASP A 431 -5.94 -17.35 -21.70
N TYR A 432 -6.31 -17.78 -20.49
CA TYR A 432 -5.49 -17.65 -19.28
C TYR A 432 -4.63 -18.90 -19.02
N GLY A 433 -4.61 -19.88 -19.91
CA GLY A 433 -3.84 -21.13 -19.78
C GLY A 433 -4.35 -22.07 -18.68
N ASP A 434 -3.63 -23.18 -18.45
CA ASP A 434 -4.02 -24.18 -17.46
C ASP A 434 -3.79 -23.70 -16.00
N VAL A 435 -4.82 -23.84 -15.17
CA VAL A 435 -4.83 -23.52 -13.73
C VAL A 435 -5.12 -24.75 -12.86
N SER A 436 -5.15 -25.96 -13.44
CA SER A 436 -5.52 -27.21 -12.74
C SER A 436 -4.63 -27.47 -11.52
N LYS A 437 -3.31 -27.26 -11.62
CA LYS A 437 -2.38 -27.39 -10.48
C LYS A 437 -2.74 -26.45 -9.33
N ARG A 438 -3.17 -25.23 -9.62
CA ARG A 438 -3.54 -24.23 -8.60
C ARG A 438 -4.86 -24.58 -7.93
N LYS A 439 -5.84 -25.06 -8.69
CA LYS A 439 -7.09 -25.61 -8.15
C LYS A 439 -6.85 -26.84 -7.25
N GLN A 440 -5.92 -27.72 -7.63
CA GLN A 440 -5.52 -28.86 -6.79
C GLN A 440 -4.89 -28.43 -5.46
N ILE A 441 -4.00 -27.43 -5.47
CA ILE A 441 -3.43 -26.87 -4.23
C ILE A 441 -4.55 -26.32 -3.33
N ARG A 442 -5.46 -25.53 -3.90
CA ARG A 442 -6.62 -24.98 -3.17
C ARG A 442 -7.45 -26.06 -2.49
N ASN A 443 -7.74 -27.16 -3.20
CA ASN A 443 -8.49 -28.30 -2.66
C ASN A 443 -7.69 -29.06 -1.59
N LYS A 444 -6.40 -29.31 -1.83
CA LYS A 444 -5.53 -30.06 -0.91
C LYS A 444 -5.37 -29.36 0.44
N LEU A 445 -5.33 -28.03 0.42
CA LEU A 445 -5.18 -27.20 1.63
C LEU A 445 -6.52 -26.88 2.31
N ASP A 446 -7.65 -27.41 1.83
CA ASP A 446 -9.00 -27.11 2.32
C ASP A 446 -9.27 -25.61 2.46
N CYS A 447 -8.84 -24.83 1.47
CA CYS A 447 -8.96 -23.38 1.53
C CYS A 447 -10.43 -22.94 1.46
N LYS A 448 -10.75 -21.90 2.24
CA LYS A 448 -12.06 -21.24 2.22
C LYS A 448 -12.35 -20.61 0.87
N ASN A 449 -13.61 -20.29 0.65
CA ASN A 449 -14.07 -19.62 -0.56
C ASN A 449 -13.90 -18.10 -0.47
N PHE A 450 -13.99 -17.41 -1.61
CA PHE A 450 -13.83 -15.97 -1.68
C PHE A 450 -14.95 -15.23 -0.95
N GLN A 451 -16.12 -15.86 -0.85
CA GLN A 451 -17.21 -15.35 -0.03
C GLN A 451 -16.77 -15.18 1.43
N TRP A 452 -16.11 -16.21 2.00
CA TRP A 452 -15.59 -16.16 3.36
C TRP A 452 -14.53 -15.06 3.52
N LEU A 453 -13.67 -14.84 2.52
CA LEU A 453 -12.69 -13.75 2.54
C LEU A 453 -13.39 -12.39 2.68
N LEU A 454 -14.41 -12.14 1.84
CA LEU A 454 -15.21 -10.91 1.88
C LEU A 454 -15.97 -10.75 3.20
N ASP A 455 -16.52 -11.84 3.74
CA ASP A 455 -17.34 -11.82 4.95
C ASP A 455 -16.55 -11.79 6.25
N THR A 456 -15.27 -12.18 6.23
CA THR A 456 -14.46 -12.32 7.46
C THR A 456 -13.34 -11.30 7.51
N VAL A 457 -12.54 -11.23 6.44
CA VAL A 457 -11.32 -10.41 6.36
C VAL A 457 -11.64 -9.04 5.77
N ALA A 458 -12.41 -9.01 4.69
CA ALA A 458 -12.64 -7.81 3.87
C ALA A 458 -14.07 -7.26 4.00
N LYS A 459 -14.66 -7.26 5.20
CA LYS A 459 -16.07 -6.84 5.44
C LYS A 459 -16.44 -5.47 4.89
N HIS A 460 -15.51 -4.54 4.95
CA HIS A 460 -15.67 -3.15 4.47
C HIS A 460 -15.55 -3.04 2.94
N LYS A 461 -15.13 -4.10 2.25
CA LYS A 461 -14.89 -4.08 0.82
C LYS A 461 -16.21 -3.94 0.07
N PHE A 462 -16.32 -2.89 -0.73
CA PHE A 462 -17.46 -2.71 -1.62
C PHE A 462 -17.50 -3.79 -2.70
N VAL A 463 -18.62 -4.50 -2.83
CA VAL A 463 -18.86 -5.55 -3.85
C VAL A 463 -20.01 -5.12 -4.75
N TYR A 464 -19.83 -5.09 -6.08
CA TYR A 464 -20.88 -4.63 -7.00
C TYR A 464 -22.04 -5.62 -7.07
N SER A 465 -21.78 -6.93 -7.11
CA SER A 465 -22.81 -7.96 -7.23
C SER A 465 -23.64 -8.24 -5.98
N ARG A 466 -23.39 -7.56 -4.84
CA ARG A 466 -24.01 -7.89 -3.54
C ARG A 466 -25.01 -6.83 -3.09
N SER A 467 -26.26 -7.25 -2.82
CA SER A 467 -27.34 -6.42 -2.24
C SER A 467 -27.50 -5.07 -2.92
N ARG A 468 -27.76 -5.08 -4.23
CA ARG A 468 -27.94 -3.87 -5.06
C ARG A 468 -29.28 -3.85 -5.76
N LEU A 469 -29.79 -2.65 -5.97
CA LEU A 469 -30.96 -2.41 -6.83
C LEU A 469 -30.58 -2.41 -8.33
N GLY A 470 -29.30 -2.15 -8.63
CA GLY A 470 -28.73 -2.13 -9.98
C GLY A 470 -27.21 -1.91 -9.92
N TYR A 471 -26.45 -2.50 -10.85
CA TYR A 471 -24.99 -2.37 -10.90
C TYR A 471 -24.38 -2.56 -12.31
N GLY A 472 -23.11 -2.20 -12.45
CA GLY A 472 -22.36 -2.25 -13.70
C GLY A 472 -22.38 -0.90 -14.41
N SER A 473 -22.38 -0.90 -15.74
CA SER A 473 -22.52 0.34 -16.52
C SER A 473 -23.91 0.94 -16.31
N CYS A 474 -23.99 2.21 -15.92
CA CYS A 474 -25.23 2.96 -15.78
C CYS A 474 -25.35 3.94 -16.94
N CYS A 475 -26.20 3.65 -17.92
CA CYS A 475 -26.30 4.40 -19.16
C CYS A 475 -27.72 4.86 -19.44
N ASN A 476 -27.87 6.02 -20.04
CA ASN A 476 -29.16 6.50 -20.50
C ASN A 476 -29.49 5.97 -21.91
N VAL A 477 -30.75 6.11 -22.34
CA VAL A 477 -31.19 5.65 -23.67
C VAL A 477 -30.55 6.42 -24.83
N GLU A 478 -29.94 7.58 -24.56
CA GLU A 478 -29.13 8.33 -25.54
C GLU A 478 -27.70 7.77 -25.67
N ASN A 479 -27.40 6.64 -25.03
CA ASN A 479 -26.09 5.99 -25.02
C ASN A 479 -24.99 6.79 -24.31
N HIS A 480 -25.34 7.58 -23.29
CA HIS A 480 -24.38 8.21 -22.39
C HIS A 480 -24.34 7.45 -21.06
N CYS A 481 -23.15 7.01 -20.64
CA CYS A 481 -22.90 6.30 -19.39
C CYS A 481 -22.24 7.19 -18.35
N LEU A 482 -22.56 6.95 -17.08
CA LEU A 482 -21.83 7.55 -15.96
C LEU A 482 -20.36 7.11 -16.01
N LEU A 483 -19.47 8.08 -15.85
CA LEU A 483 -18.02 7.90 -15.85
C LEU A 483 -17.44 8.63 -14.64
N ARG A 484 -16.58 7.94 -13.89
CA ARG A 484 -15.68 8.61 -12.95
C ARG A 484 -14.55 9.30 -13.72
N GLY A 485 -14.46 10.62 -13.59
CA GLY A 485 -13.38 11.40 -14.19
C GLY A 485 -12.00 11.00 -13.66
N ASN A 486 -10.99 11.06 -14.53
CA ASN A 486 -9.60 10.82 -14.17
C ASN A 486 -8.91 12.18 -13.91
N ASP A 487 -8.89 12.61 -12.66
CA ASP A 487 -8.38 13.90 -12.22
C ASP A 487 -6.91 13.85 -11.78
N GLY A 488 -6.19 12.77 -12.10
CA GLY A 488 -4.79 12.56 -11.75
C GLY A 488 -4.59 12.09 -10.30
N ASN A 489 -3.54 11.27 -10.11
CA ASN A 489 -3.09 10.56 -8.91
C ASN A 489 -3.96 10.57 -7.63
N GLU A 490 -4.35 9.35 -7.27
CA GLU A 490 -4.63 8.81 -5.94
C GLU A 490 -5.93 9.23 -5.25
N TYR A 491 -6.43 8.28 -4.45
CA TYR A 491 -7.50 8.27 -3.45
C TYR A 491 -7.49 9.45 -2.42
N ARG A 492 -6.80 10.55 -2.72
CA ARG A 492 -6.66 11.77 -1.92
C ARG A 492 -7.67 12.86 -2.24
N LYS A 493 -8.25 12.88 -3.43
CA LYS A 493 -9.26 13.90 -3.74
C LYS A 493 -10.58 13.53 -3.06
N GLN A 494 -10.98 14.36 -2.10
CA GLN A 494 -12.31 14.29 -1.46
C GLN A 494 -13.44 14.48 -2.49
N GLN A 495 -13.13 15.08 -3.64
CA GLN A 495 -14.06 15.34 -4.73
C GLN A 495 -13.43 14.99 -6.08
N THR A 496 -14.09 14.10 -6.81
CA THR A 496 -13.80 13.71 -8.19
C THR A 496 -14.94 14.17 -9.10
N SER A 497 -14.65 14.38 -10.38
CA SER A 497 -15.67 14.72 -11.37
C SER A 497 -16.56 13.51 -11.70
N LEU A 498 -17.88 13.70 -11.69
CA LEU A 498 -18.83 12.78 -12.29
C LEU A 498 -19.10 13.25 -13.72
N LEU A 499 -18.75 12.43 -14.70
CA LEU A 499 -18.83 12.75 -16.12
C LEU A 499 -19.78 11.81 -16.85
N LEU A 500 -20.08 12.14 -18.10
CA LEU A 500 -20.74 11.26 -19.07
C LEU A 500 -19.77 10.86 -20.18
N THR A 501 -19.91 9.62 -20.64
CA THR A 501 -19.15 9.10 -21.78
C THR A 501 -20.05 8.33 -22.73
N PRO A 502 -19.84 8.39 -24.05
CA PRO A 502 -20.61 7.57 -24.99
C PRO A 502 -20.34 6.08 -24.76
N THR A 503 -21.38 5.24 -24.89
CA THR A 503 -21.26 3.78 -24.71
C THR A 503 -20.16 3.18 -25.57
N ARG A 504 -19.98 3.67 -26.81
CA ARG A 504 -18.99 3.16 -27.78
C ARG A 504 -17.52 3.36 -27.39
N VAL A 505 -17.22 4.32 -26.50
CA VAL A 505 -15.83 4.67 -26.14
C VAL A 505 -15.30 3.78 -25.02
N THR A 506 -16.19 3.18 -24.21
CA THR A 506 -15.82 2.62 -22.91
C THR A 506 -16.64 1.38 -22.53
N GLN A 507 -17.17 0.63 -23.51
CA GLN A 507 -17.85 -0.64 -23.23
C GLN A 507 -16.92 -1.51 -22.38
N HIS A 508 -17.30 -1.71 -21.10
CA HIS A 508 -16.60 -2.55 -20.12
C HIS A 508 -15.30 -1.99 -19.53
N GLY A 509 -15.26 -0.70 -19.19
CA GLY A 509 -14.19 -0.10 -18.38
C GLY A 509 -14.55 0.08 -16.90
N TRP A 510 -13.63 -0.25 -15.99
CA TRP A 510 -13.73 -0.02 -14.54
C TRP A 510 -14.26 1.37 -14.13
N ALA A 511 -13.89 2.41 -14.88
CA ALA A 511 -14.28 3.79 -14.60
C ALA A 511 -15.80 4.05 -14.72
N ASN A 512 -16.52 3.18 -15.45
CA ASN A 512 -17.97 3.26 -15.69
C ASN A 512 -18.79 2.37 -14.76
N LEU A 513 -18.15 1.65 -13.85
CA LEU A 513 -18.87 0.79 -12.93
C LEU A 513 -19.47 1.61 -11.79
N PHE A 514 -20.79 1.61 -11.73
CA PHE A 514 -21.58 2.16 -10.65
C PHE A 514 -22.51 1.08 -10.09
N ALA A 515 -22.98 1.29 -8.87
CA ALA A 515 -24.09 0.53 -8.33
C ALA A 515 -24.97 1.44 -7.49
N ILE A 516 -26.25 1.09 -7.42
CA ILE A 516 -27.21 1.70 -6.51
C ILE A 516 -27.51 0.72 -5.37
N THR A 517 -27.18 1.14 -4.15
CA THR A 517 -27.36 0.32 -2.95
C THR A 517 -28.82 0.25 -2.54
N ASP A 518 -29.17 -0.72 -1.70
CA ASP A 518 -30.48 -0.82 -1.05
C ASP A 518 -30.77 0.34 -0.08
N THR A 519 -29.73 1.01 0.42
CA THR A 519 -29.83 2.30 1.13
C THR A 519 -29.99 3.50 0.19
N GLY A 520 -29.97 3.33 -1.13
CA GLY A 520 -30.15 4.40 -2.11
C GLY A 520 -28.88 5.18 -2.45
N LEU A 521 -27.69 4.67 -2.16
CA LEU A 521 -26.44 5.32 -2.58
C LEU A 521 -26.13 4.95 -4.03
N LEU A 522 -26.13 5.93 -4.93
CA LEU A 522 -25.53 5.79 -6.26
C LEU A 522 -24.01 5.95 -6.12
N ARG A 523 -23.27 4.84 -6.22
CA ARG A 523 -21.90 4.74 -5.71
C ARG A 523 -20.96 4.03 -6.68
N LYS A 524 -19.69 4.46 -6.66
CA LYS A 524 -18.54 3.76 -7.20
C LYS A 524 -17.47 3.62 -6.13
N ASP A 525 -17.07 2.39 -5.79
CA ASP A 525 -16.06 2.07 -4.79
C ASP A 525 -16.28 2.80 -3.45
N TRP A 526 -15.55 3.86 -3.11
CA TRP A 526 -15.73 4.65 -1.87
C TRP A 526 -16.49 5.97 -2.07
N THR A 527 -16.86 6.27 -3.31
CA THR A 527 -17.42 7.57 -3.71
C THR A 527 -18.88 7.47 -4.12
N CYS A 528 -19.68 8.42 -3.67
CA CYS A 528 -21.12 8.50 -3.90
C CYS A 528 -21.46 9.75 -4.70
N VAL A 529 -22.44 9.61 -5.59
CA VAL A 529 -23.03 10.73 -6.33
C VAL A 529 -23.87 11.55 -5.37
N ARG A 530 -23.48 12.80 -5.16
CA ARG A 530 -24.18 13.74 -4.29
C ARG A 530 -24.83 14.82 -5.12
N SER A 531 -26.08 15.16 -4.80
CA SER A 531 -26.76 16.34 -5.31
C SER A 531 -26.49 17.54 -4.39
N LYS A 532 -26.01 18.66 -4.93
CA LYS A 532 -25.76 19.88 -4.14
C LYS A 532 -26.31 21.11 -4.84
N ARG A 533 -26.75 22.08 -4.02
CA ARG A 533 -27.22 23.38 -4.50
C ARG A 533 -26.05 24.23 -5.00
N VAL A 534 -26.25 24.96 -6.09
CA VAL A 534 -25.29 25.96 -6.58
C VAL A 534 -25.47 27.26 -5.79
N GLY A 535 -24.41 27.74 -5.12
CA GLY A 535 -24.39 29.02 -4.36
C GLY A 535 -24.33 28.88 -2.83
N GLY A 536 -23.63 29.81 -2.17
CA GLY A 536 -23.42 29.87 -0.71
C GLY A 536 -24.62 30.42 0.09
N PRO A 537 -24.52 30.51 1.43
CA PRO A 537 -25.62 30.97 2.27
C PRO A 537 -25.83 32.48 2.09
N LEU A 538 -27.10 32.87 1.87
CA LEU A 538 -27.64 34.24 1.80
C LEU A 538 -27.33 35.04 0.51
N SER A 539 -28.26 34.98 -0.46
CA SER A 539 -28.96 36.19 -0.92
C SER A 539 -30.05 35.85 -1.94
N SER A 540 -31.18 36.54 -1.76
CA SER A 540 -32.35 36.69 -2.64
C SER A 540 -33.33 35.52 -2.80
N LEU A 541 -34.59 35.95 -2.70
CA LEU A 541 -35.82 35.18 -2.63
C LEU A 541 -36.01 34.23 -3.81
N TRP A 542 -36.63 33.10 -3.49
CA TRP A 542 -37.32 32.14 -4.35
C TRP A 542 -37.37 32.51 -5.83
N VAL A 543 -36.67 31.72 -6.66
CA VAL A 543 -37.15 31.09 -7.91
C VAL A 543 -35.92 30.42 -8.59
N PHE A 544 -35.94 29.08 -8.64
CA PHE A 544 -34.94 28.16 -9.23
C PHE A 544 -33.51 28.22 -8.67
N ALA A 545 -33.24 27.41 -7.64
CA ALA A 545 -31.87 27.05 -7.32
C ALA A 545 -31.41 25.92 -8.23
N ASP A 546 -30.39 26.17 -9.04
CA ASP A 546 -29.74 25.12 -9.81
C ASP A 546 -29.05 24.11 -8.88
N TYR A 547 -29.16 22.83 -9.22
CA TYR A 547 -28.45 21.75 -8.55
C TYR A 547 -27.37 21.21 -9.47
N THR A 548 -26.27 20.78 -8.87
CA THR A 548 -25.18 20.07 -9.55
C THR A 548 -24.95 18.73 -8.87
N THR A 549 -24.34 17.78 -9.60
CA THR A 549 -23.82 16.56 -8.97
C THR A 549 -22.31 16.55 -8.92
N ASP A 550 -21.77 16.00 -7.84
CA ASP A 550 -20.36 15.62 -7.74
C ASP A 550 -20.19 14.21 -7.22
N LEU A 551 -18.99 13.65 -7.40
CA LEU A 551 -18.60 12.35 -6.89
C LEU A 551 -17.63 12.57 -5.72
N VAL A 552 -18.10 12.31 -4.49
CA VAL A 552 -17.32 12.55 -3.26
C VAL A 552 -17.31 11.31 -2.38
N LEU A 553 -16.45 11.25 -1.37
CA LEU A 553 -16.47 10.15 -0.40
C LEU A 553 -17.88 9.96 0.18
N CYS A 554 -18.36 8.72 0.17
CA CYS A 554 -19.63 8.38 0.79
C CYS A 554 -19.58 8.66 2.30
N PRO A 555 -20.74 8.88 2.95
CA PRO A 555 -20.79 9.00 4.40
C PRO A 555 -20.08 7.81 5.09
N ILE A 556 -19.18 8.09 6.04
CA ILE A 556 -18.33 7.07 6.71
C ILE A 556 -19.18 5.96 7.35
N SER A 557 -20.32 6.35 7.92
CA SER A 557 -21.33 5.45 8.49
C SER A 557 -21.84 4.40 7.49
N GLU A 558 -21.95 4.74 6.21
CA GLU A 558 -22.35 3.83 5.13
C GLU A 558 -21.18 3.01 4.56
N LEU A 559 -19.94 3.46 4.79
CA LEU A 559 -18.73 2.75 4.40
C LEU A 559 -18.36 1.65 5.40
N GLU A 560 -18.51 1.92 6.70
CA GLU A 560 -18.03 1.04 7.77
C GLU A 560 -19.13 0.20 8.42
N ILE A 561 -20.38 0.70 8.48
CA ILE A 561 -21.48 0.01 9.17
C ILE A 561 -22.82 0.12 8.40
N PRO A 562 -22.87 -0.34 7.13
CA PRO A 562 -24.07 -0.25 6.30
C PRO A 562 -25.28 -1.02 6.88
N GLU A 563 -25.02 -2.01 7.72
CA GLU A 563 -26.02 -2.85 8.40
C GLU A 563 -26.87 -2.06 9.43
N GLU A 564 -26.36 -0.96 9.97
CA GLU A 564 -27.08 -0.12 10.94
C GLU A 564 -28.03 0.91 10.27
N ARG A 565 -28.16 0.87 8.94
CA ARG A 565 -28.91 1.84 8.12
C ARG A 565 -30.29 1.34 7.72
N GLU A 566 -30.95 0.61 8.62
CA GLU A 566 -32.28 0.02 8.39
C GLU A 566 -33.34 1.04 7.99
N TRP A 567 -33.35 2.21 8.63
CA TRP A 567 -34.32 3.27 8.32
C TRP A 567 -34.22 3.74 6.86
N TRP A 568 -32.99 3.96 6.34
CA TRP A 568 -32.80 4.35 4.94
C TRP A 568 -33.25 3.25 3.99
N ARG A 569 -32.89 1.99 4.26
CA ARG A 569 -33.35 0.84 3.48
C ARG A 569 -34.86 0.77 3.40
N ASP A 570 -35.53 0.87 4.55
CA ASP A 570 -36.99 0.81 4.61
C ASP A 570 -37.65 1.99 3.93
N TRP A 571 -37.07 3.18 4.06
CA TRP A 571 -37.57 4.38 3.39
C TRP A 571 -37.45 4.26 1.87
N ILE A 572 -36.29 3.85 1.34
CA ILE A 572 -36.09 3.62 -0.09
C ILE A 572 -37.08 2.58 -0.62
N ARG A 573 -37.23 1.44 0.09
CA ARG A 573 -38.19 0.40 -0.27
C ARG A 573 -39.62 0.94 -0.33
N LYS A 574 -40.03 1.75 0.67
CA LYS A 574 -41.35 2.39 0.69
C LYS A 574 -41.55 3.36 -0.48
N GLN A 575 -40.54 4.16 -0.83
CA GLN A 575 -40.62 5.05 -2.00
C GLN A 575 -40.75 4.27 -3.30
N MET A 576 -39.94 3.23 -3.51
CA MET A 576 -40.03 2.37 -4.69
C MET A 576 -41.41 1.72 -4.82
N ASN A 577 -41.96 1.18 -3.72
CA ASN A 577 -43.30 0.59 -3.71
C ASN A 577 -44.39 1.63 -3.99
N PHE A 578 -44.25 2.84 -3.43
CA PHE A 578 -45.19 3.93 -3.65
C PHE A 578 -45.21 4.36 -5.12
N ILE A 579 -44.03 4.57 -5.72
CA ILE A 579 -43.84 4.88 -7.14
C ILE A 579 -44.49 3.80 -8.00
N SER A 580 -44.16 2.53 -7.76
CA SER A 580 -44.73 1.39 -8.50
C SER A 580 -46.26 1.31 -8.37
N THR A 581 -46.80 1.53 -7.18
CA THR A 581 -48.26 1.50 -6.94
C THR A 581 -48.97 2.65 -7.65
N LEU A 582 -48.39 3.86 -7.62
CA LEU A 582 -48.94 5.00 -8.33
C LEU A 582 -48.90 4.79 -9.84
N GLN A 583 -47.80 4.27 -10.37
CA GLN A 583 -47.67 3.98 -11.81
C GLN A 583 -48.71 2.97 -12.30
N ALA A 584 -49.02 1.96 -11.48
CA ALA A 584 -50.06 0.98 -11.82
C ALA A 584 -51.47 1.60 -11.86
N LYS A 585 -51.73 2.66 -11.08
CA LYS A 585 -53.05 3.29 -10.98
C LYS A 585 -53.21 4.50 -11.90
N GLU A 586 -52.16 5.29 -12.03
CA GLU A 586 -52.10 6.56 -12.75
C GLU A 586 -50.74 6.66 -13.45
N PRO A 587 -50.58 6.03 -14.64
CA PRO A 587 -49.31 5.94 -15.35
C PRO A 587 -48.64 7.30 -15.58
N GLU A 588 -49.45 8.35 -15.80
CA GLU A 588 -48.97 9.71 -16.07
C GLU A 588 -48.56 10.51 -14.83
N LYS A 589 -48.77 9.99 -13.60
CA LYS A 589 -48.45 10.71 -12.33
C LYS A 589 -47.29 10.09 -11.54
N GLY A 590 -46.56 9.14 -12.14
CA GLY A 590 -45.78 8.12 -11.43
C GLY A 590 -44.43 8.49 -10.81
N TYR A 591 -43.82 9.65 -11.08
CA TYR A 591 -42.48 9.98 -10.53
C TYR A 591 -42.36 11.38 -9.91
N GLN A 592 -43.31 12.29 -10.18
CA GLN A 592 -43.41 13.61 -9.50
C GLN A 592 -43.96 13.52 -8.06
N ALA A 593 -44.48 12.35 -7.67
CA ALA A 593 -45.08 12.11 -6.37
C ALA A 593 -44.10 11.61 -5.29
N MET A 594 -42.82 11.41 -5.63
CA MET A 594 -41.84 10.95 -4.64
C MET A 594 -41.81 11.89 -3.44
N ARG A 595 -41.93 11.33 -2.24
CA ARG A 595 -41.86 12.13 -1.01
C ARG A 595 -40.41 12.49 -0.74
N THR A 596 -40.08 13.78 -0.75
CA THR A 596 -38.74 14.25 -0.39
C THR A 596 -38.54 14.19 1.12
N THR A 597 -37.27 14.24 1.54
CA THR A 597 -36.89 14.25 2.95
C THR A 597 -35.71 15.18 3.20
N ASN A 598 -35.73 15.88 4.33
CA ASN A 598 -34.65 16.74 4.80
C ASN A 598 -33.72 16.03 5.81
N GLN A 599 -33.84 14.70 5.93
CA GLN A 599 -32.99 13.91 6.80
C GLN A 599 -31.52 14.05 6.39
N ARG A 600 -30.63 13.92 7.37
CA ARG A 600 -29.18 14.03 7.15
C ARG A 600 -28.72 13.02 6.10
N GLU A 601 -27.86 13.45 5.18
CA GLU A 601 -27.33 12.64 4.06
C GLU A 601 -28.35 12.37 2.93
N ALA A 602 -29.54 12.97 2.94
CA ALA A 602 -30.53 12.84 1.86
C ALA A 602 -29.97 13.29 0.49
N GLU A 603 -29.01 14.21 0.49
CA GLU A 603 -28.30 14.67 -0.71
C GLU A 603 -27.54 13.56 -1.44
N PHE A 604 -27.18 12.47 -0.75
CA PHE A 604 -26.50 11.29 -1.31
C PHE A 604 -27.45 10.18 -1.74
N ARG A 605 -28.76 10.31 -1.46
CA ARG A 605 -29.73 9.22 -1.60
C ARG A 605 -30.53 9.38 -2.88
N TRP A 606 -30.66 8.28 -3.60
CA TRP A 606 -31.29 8.15 -4.91
C TRP A 606 -32.24 6.96 -4.89
N VAL A 607 -33.45 7.17 -5.35
CA VAL A 607 -34.44 6.11 -5.60
C VAL A 607 -34.36 5.73 -7.06
N TYR A 608 -34.20 4.43 -7.32
CA TYR A 608 -34.21 3.90 -8.67
C TYR A 608 -35.59 3.39 -9.04
N ASP A 609 -36.27 4.12 -9.91
CA ASP A 609 -37.47 3.65 -10.58
C ASP A 609 -37.06 2.82 -11.80
N LYS A 610 -37.06 1.50 -11.62
CA LYS A 610 -36.68 0.53 -12.65
C LYS A 610 -37.62 0.53 -13.86
N VAL A 611 -38.89 0.89 -13.68
CA VAL A 611 -39.90 0.83 -14.75
C VAL A 611 -39.66 1.91 -15.79
N HIS A 612 -39.38 3.15 -15.35
CA HIS A 612 -39.16 4.30 -16.23
C HIS A 612 -37.69 4.69 -16.35
N GLY A 613 -36.80 3.94 -15.70
CA GLY A 613 -35.36 4.20 -15.66
C GLY A 613 -34.98 5.48 -14.92
N LYS A 614 -35.79 5.98 -13.99
CA LYS A 614 -35.50 7.27 -13.32
C LYS A 614 -34.60 7.07 -12.10
N LEU A 615 -33.58 7.91 -11.96
CA LEU A 615 -32.77 8.04 -10.76
C LEU A 615 -33.17 9.34 -10.05
N ILE A 616 -33.97 9.24 -8.99
CA ILE A 616 -34.63 10.38 -8.34
C ILE A 616 -33.94 10.68 -7.01
N ASN A 617 -33.44 11.91 -6.81
CA ASN A 617 -32.75 12.28 -5.58
C ASN A 617 -33.73 12.48 -4.41
N ALA A 618 -33.40 11.96 -3.23
CA ALA A 618 -34.26 11.95 -2.05
C ALA A 618 -34.47 13.33 -1.41
N LEU A 619 -33.50 14.24 -1.54
CA LEU A 619 -33.59 15.58 -0.99
C LEU A 619 -34.46 16.49 -1.87
N THR A 620 -34.30 16.40 -3.19
CA THR A 620 -34.90 17.35 -4.14
C THR A 620 -36.12 16.81 -4.88
N GLY A 621 -36.26 15.49 -5.01
CA GLY A 621 -37.23 14.86 -5.91
C GLY A 621 -36.88 15.01 -7.39
N TYR A 622 -35.68 15.49 -7.71
CA TYR A 622 -35.23 15.71 -9.09
C TYR A 622 -34.59 14.46 -9.67
N CYS A 623 -34.75 14.28 -10.97
CA CYS A 623 -34.16 13.19 -11.74
C CYS A 623 -32.74 13.55 -12.18
N LEU A 624 -31.84 12.58 -12.16
CA LEU A 624 -30.53 12.70 -12.78
C LEU A 624 -30.71 12.84 -14.30
N ASP A 625 -30.23 13.94 -14.86
CA ASP A 625 -30.39 14.29 -16.27
C ASP A 625 -29.04 14.40 -16.97
N GLY A 626 -28.91 13.74 -18.12
CA GLY A 626 -27.69 13.73 -18.92
C GLY A 626 -27.61 14.78 -20.02
N SER A 627 -28.58 15.70 -20.14
CA SER A 627 -28.69 16.57 -21.31
C SER A 627 -27.63 17.68 -21.36
N ASN A 628 -26.91 17.94 -20.26
CA ASN A 628 -25.84 18.94 -20.18
C ASN A 628 -24.51 18.50 -20.83
N GLY A 629 -24.52 17.42 -21.60
CA GLY A 629 -23.39 16.91 -22.36
C GLY A 629 -22.37 16.18 -21.50
N HIS A 630 -21.54 16.91 -20.74
CA HIS A 630 -20.37 16.33 -20.06
C HIS A 630 -20.61 15.98 -18.60
N ASN A 631 -21.48 16.72 -17.90
CA ASN A 631 -21.77 16.49 -16.49
C ASN A 631 -23.27 16.21 -16.32
N PRO A 632 -23.65 15.10 -15.67
CA PRO A 632 -25.05 14.91 -15.32
C PRO A 632 -25.45 15.92 -14.25
N VAL A 633 -26.72 16.34 -14.24
CA VAL A 633 -27.25 17.32 -13.27
C VAL A 633 -28.65 16.93 -12.81
N PRO A 634 -29.07 17.26 -11.59
CA PRO A 634 -30.44 17.02 -11.14
C PRO A 634 -31.39 18.05 -11.75
N LYS A 635 -32.44 17.60 -12.45
CA LYS A 635 -33.51 18.45 -13.01
C LYS A 635 -34.89 17.93 -12.61
N PRO A 636 -35.94 18.75 -12.68
CA PRO A 636 -37.32 18.25 -12.56
C PRO A 636 -37.52 17.02 -13.45
N CYS A 637 -38.15 16.00 -12.90
CA CYS A 637 -38.41 14.77 -13.63
C CYS A 637 -39.42 15.02 -14.75
N VAL A 638 -39.09 14.56 -15.96
CA VAL A 638 -39.92 14.71 -17.18
C VAL A 638 -40.20 13.33 -17.76
N ASP A 639 -41.46 13.06 -18.12
CA ASP A 639 -41.83 11.76 -18.67
C ASP A 639 -41.22 11.56 -20.05
N GLY A 640 -40.87 10.32 -20.37
CA GLY A 640 -40.31 9.96 -21.68
C GLY A 640 -38.97 10.62 -22.03
N ALA A 641 -38.44 11.52 -21.19
CA ALA A 641 -37.18 12.23 -21.44
C ALA A 641 -36.00 11.25 -21.58
N PRO A 642 -35.41 11.10 -22.78
CA PRO A 642 -34.34 10.14 -23.05
C PRO A 642 -33.11 10.36 -22.15
N SER A 643 -32.74 11.61 -21.92
CA SER A 643 -31.61 12.02 -21.07
C SER A 643 -31.75 11.62 -19.60
N GLN A 644 -32.96 11.29 -19.13
CA GLN A 644 -33.27 10.92 -17.74
C GLN A 644 -33.60 9.43 -17.56
N ASN A 645 -33.65 8.64 -18.63
CA ASN A 645 -33.97 7.21 -18.57
C ASN A 645 -32.67 6.39 -18.54
N TRP A 646 -32.27 5.99 -17.33
CA TRP A 646 -31.06 5.26 -16.97
C TRP A 646 -31.31 3.77 -16.75
N GLN A 647 -30.39 2.97 -17.26
CA GLN A 647 -30.39 1.51 -17.13
C GLN A 647 -29.03 1.03 -16.65
N PHE A 648 -29.06 0.13 -15.69
CA PHE A 648 -27.88 -0.61 -15.27
C PHE A 648 -27.74 -1.88 -16.12
N SER A 649 -26.51 -2.17 -16.56
CA SER A 649 -26.20 -3.40 -17.32
C SER A 649 -26.55 -4.69 -16.56
N HIS A 650 -26.56 -4.66 -15.23
CA HIS A 650 -26.96 -5.76 -14.36
C HIS A 650 -27.92 -5.22 -13.30
N HIS A 651 -28.92 -6.01 -12.94
CA HIS A 651 -29.90 -5.63 -11.92
C HIS A 651 -30.43 -6.87 -11.21
N ALA A 652 -30.88 -6.66 -9.97
CA ALA A 652 -31.60 -7.67 -9.20
C ALA A 652 -33.09 -7.70 -9.58
#